data_AF-A0A939CRJ8-F1
#
_entry.id   AF-A0A939CRJ8-F1
#
_cell.length_a   1.000
_cell.length_b   1.000
_cell.length_c   1.000
_cell.angle_alpha   90.00
_cell.angle_beta   90.00
_cell.angle_gamma   90.00
#
_symmetry.space_group_name_H-M   'P 1'
#
loop_
_entity.id
_entity.type
_entity.pdbx_description
1 polymer ?
#
loop_
_entity_poly.entity_id
_entity_poly.type
_entity_poly.pdbx_seq_one_letter_code
_entity_poly.pdbx_strand_id
1 'polypeptide(L)'
;MTIPESIKQFITWIQGFDHRVLSNKDDVKEKFIFPMFHYLCYPEKCHNEYHFAKNKSGNYDINYENAQIYFATDNVKQQNTDTSLIFIKALEPEKTKLNDAIEQTRFYSNHFNTLFFIVSNGYKIKIFKRLHDYREELVFDINIDELRNNNTASNFYNQLNFYSVKNIDKNTAGLIHTKYDLIEKIIQCYPDFQDILEKGDFEPLIMRESYRLVVVKPKVAIACNLPKAFGEGNCQIEFSSILFKGLKIHLNHQDILGQLMTGLHTQPDWDCRRFLKKLDKDNFIVNLGQITVILSKLEATDLCLCVDEICHKYQNLIIEFENTLETWDFKFIKFSEVRGFMLFSVKQELWELMQQFAKEFDYKKGKSGWHLFHRENISIRVSRGIRDHTFIFPKFDRDLSLLPSNQVNIIYELNNINLQSIERAKFGLWQQDIGVRGTWTARYTKQWLLDKYIPKVINYYSKKSQLSESELLAKITNYRSERALIKEIDNIGDLVPYLRDIQSWLHIHVENIAASLLKPYYQAYTNLVRNTDSSITGIDYIFGNLRRVEWKNTPEENYSNSTDWKNLTFKYAIDCLDKQVLRINNSEYENSFKADLITRIFIWIIENGKISFSQAQLNAAKQALLPLWEQSRFEMRYIYPNQ
;
A
#
# COMPACT_ATOMS: atom_id res chain seq x y z
N MET A 1 27.99 -14.07 -48.43
CA MET A 1 28.13 -15.00 -47.27
C MET A 1 27.37 -16.27 -47.60
N THR A 2 28.01 -17.44 -47.47
CA THR A 2 27.38 -18.75 -47.70
C THR A 2 26.41 -19.07 -46.56
N ILE A 3 25.16 -19.41 -46.89
CA ILE A 3 24.14 -19.83 -45.90
C ILE A 3 24.66 -21.07 -45.15
N PRO A 4 24.64 -21.10 -43.80
CA PRO A 4 25.01 -22.28 -43.01
C PRO A 4 24.23 -23.52 -43.43
N GLU A 5 24.87 -24.69 -43.38
CA GLU A 5 24.30 -25.94 -43.88
C GLU A 5 23.00 -26.34 -43.17
N SER A 6 22.89 -26.06 -41.87
CA SER A 6 21.68 -26.31 -41.09
C SER A 6 20.47 -25.48 -41.54
N ILE A 7 20.71 -24.24 -41.99
CA ILE A 7 19.65 -23.38 -42.56
C ILE A 7 19.22 -23.93 -43.92
N LYS A 8 20.16 -24.39 -44.76
CA LYS A 8 19.81 -25.00 -46.06
C LYS A 8 18.97 -26.27 -45.88
N GLN A 9 19.29 -27.10 -44.88
CA GLN A 9 18.52 -28.30 -44.58
C GLN A 9 17.08 -27.96 -44.18
N PHE A 10 16.88 -26.95 -43.31
CA PHE A 10 15.55 -26.45 -42.96
C PHE A 10 14.79 -25.92 -44.17
N ILE A 11 15.43 -25.09 -45.01
CA ILE A 11 14.84 -24.54 -46.23
C ILE A 11 14.42 -25.65 -47.20
N THR A 12 15.29 -26.64 -47.41
CA THR A 12 15.02 -27.75 -48.33
C THR A 12 13.85 -28.59 -47.83
N TRP A 13 13.79 -28.85 -46.53
CA TRP A 13 12.68 -29.58 -45.92
C TRP A 13 11.34 -28.85 -46.09
N ILE A 14 11.26 -27.56 -45.76
CA ILE A 14 9.99 -26.83 -45.86
C ILE A 14 9.52 -26.65 -47.31
N GLN A 15 10.46 -26.55 -48.26
CA GLN A 15 10.17 -26.54 -49.70
C GLN A 15 9.58 -27.87 -50.19
N GLY A 16 10.04 -28.99 -49.64
CA GLY A 16 9.52 -30.32 -49.95
C GLY A 16 8.27 -30.72 -49.14
N PHE A 17 7.90 -29.97 -48.09
CA PHE A 17 6.79 -30.32 -47.21
C PHE A 17 5.43 -30.05 -47.89
N ASP A 18 4.58 -31.08 -47.98
CA ASP A 18 3.20 -30.94 -48.47
C ASP A 18 2.20 -31.00 -47.30
N HIS A 19 1.56 -29.87 -47.01
CA HIS A 19 0.57 -29.75 -45.94
C HIS A 19 -0.70 -30.57 -46.19
N ARG A 20 -0.94 -31.04 -47.43
CA ARG A 20 -2.09 -31.90 -47.77
C ARG A 20 -1.99 -33.31 -47.18
N VAL A 21 -0.82 -33.69 -46.69
CA VAL A 21 -0.59 -34.97 -46.00
C VAL A 21 -1.14 -34.96 -44.56
N LEU A 22 -1.57 -33.78 -44.07
CA LEU A 22 -2.13 -33.59 -42.73
C LEU A 22 -3.65 -33.84 -42.77
N SER A 23 -4.10 -34.94 -42.16
CA SER A 23 -5.52 -35.32 -42.11
C SER A 23 -6.16 -35.08 -40.75
N ASN A 24 -5.36 -35.06 -39.68
CA ASN A 24 -5.83 -34.87 -38.31
C ASN A 24 -4.80 -34.10 -37.48
N LYS A 25 -5.12 -33.83 -36.21
CA LYS A 25 -4.26 -33.08 -35.29
C LYS A 25 -2.92 -33.79 -35.01
N ASP A 26 -2.91 -35.12 -34.93
CA ASP A 26 -1.69 -35.88 -34.66
C ASP A 26 -0.74 -35.84 -35.86
N ASP A 27 -1.28 -35.82 -37.09
CA ASP A 27 -0.47 -35.56 -38.29
C ASP A 27 0.22 -34.18 -38.21
N VAL A 28 -0.49 -33.14 -37.75
CA VAL A 28 0.11 -31.80 -37.58
C VAL A 28 1.28 -31.85 -36.58
N LYS A 29 1.18 -32.66 -35.52
CA LYS A 29 2.27 -32.83 -34.56
C LYS A 29 3.43 -33.62 -35.15
N GLU A 30 3.16 -34.84 -35.61
CA GLU A 30 4.19 -35.82 -35.97
C GLU A 30 4.85 -35.52 -37.32
N LYS A 31 4.09 -35.00 -38.29
CA LYS A 31 4.58 -34.76 -39.64
C LYS A 31 5.02 -33.31 -39.88
N PHE A 32 4.60 -32.37 -39.03
CA PHE A 32 4.94 -30.96 -39.17
C PHE A 32 5.71 -30.38 -37.96
N ILE A 33 5.11 -30.35 -36.76
CA ILE A 33 5.75 -29.71 -35.60
C ILE A 33 7.06 -30.40 -35.20
N PHE A 34 7.08 -31.72 -35.01
CA PHE A 34 8.30 -32.43 -34.61
C PHE A 34 9.43 -32.30 -35.64
N PRO A 35 9.20 -32.52 -36.96
CA PRO A 35 10.22 -32.28 -37.97
C PRO A 35 10.70 -30.82 -37.99
N MET A 36 9.80 -29.84 -37.85
CA MET A 36 10.18 -28.42 -37.80
C MET A 36 11.17 -28.16 -36.66
N PHE A 37 10.87 -28.64 -35.45
CA PHE A 37 11.72 -28.45 -34.28
C PHE A 37 13.03 -29.24 -34.36
N HIS A 38 13.03 -30.41 -35.01
CA HIS A 38 14.24 -31.15 -35.32
C HIS A 38 15.18 -30.34 -36.22
N TYR A 39 14.66 -29.78 -37.32
CA TYR A 39 15.46 -28.92 -38.21
C TYR A 39 15.88 -27.60 -37.55
N LEU A 40 15.12 -27.07 -36.59
CA LEU A 40 15.51 -25.94 -35.73
C LEU A 40 16.52 -26.31 -34.63
N CYS A 41 17.03 -27.55 -34.64
CA CYS A 41 18.05 -28.08 -33.74
C CYS A 41 17.61 -28.23 -32.27
N TYR A 42 16.31 -28.45 -32.00
CA TYR A 42 15.85 -28.78 -30.65
C TYR A 42 16.13 -30.25 -30.31
N PRO A 43 16.80 -30.54 -29.18
CA PRO A 43 16.99 -31.92 -28.74
C PRO A 43 15.65 -32.58 -28.36
N GLU A 44 15.45 -33.83 -28.76
CA GLU A 44 14.22 -34.59 -28.44
C GLU A 44 13.99 -34.72 -26.93
N LYS A 45 15.06 -34.83 -26.13
CA LYS A 45 14.99 -34.91 -24.67
C LYS A 45 14.56 -33.61 -23.97
N CYS A 46 14.54 -32.49 -24.70
CA CYS A 46 14.08 -31.21 -24.21
C CYS A 46 12.57 -31.00 -24.41
N HIS A 47 11.86 -31.99 -24.95
CA HIS A 47 10.42 -31.93 -25.23
C HIS A 47 9.62 -32.76 -24.22
N ASN A 48 8.55 -32.17 -23.66
CA ASN A 48 7.54 -32.89 -22.89
C ASN A 48 6.13 -32.57 -23.39
N GLU A 49 5.28 -33.59 -23.41
CA GLU A 49 3.83 -33.40 -23.52
C GLU A 49 3.22 -33.23 -22.14
N TYR A 50 2.46 -32.15 -21.94
CA TYR A 50 1.71 -31.90 -20.72
C TYR A 50 0.23 -32.20 -20.92
N HIS A 51 -0.29 -33.09 -20.06
CA HIS A 51 -1.73 -33.34 -19.91
C HIS A 51 -2.27 -32.47 -18.78
N PHE A 52 -3.16 -31.52 -19.09
CA PHE A 52 -3.83 -30.73 -18.05
C PHE A 52 -4.98 -31.54 -17.44
N ALA A 53 -4.99 -31.66 -16.11
CA ALA A 53 -6.10 -32.30 -15.40
C ALA A 53 -7.41 -31.51 -15.58
N LYS A 54 -8.52 -32.22 -15.80
CA LYS A 54 -9.87 -31.63 -15.84
C LYS A 54 -10.22 -31.02 -14.48
N ASN A 55 -10.06 -29.71 -14.34
CA ASN A 55 -10.64 -28.99 -13.21
C ASN A 55 -12.09 -28.61 -13.54
N LYS A 56 -13.06 -29.22 -12.83
CA LYS A 56 -14.44 -28.77 -12.81
C LYS A 56 -14.54 -27.50 -11.96
N SER A 57 -14.35 -26.33 -12.59
CA SER A 57 -14.78 -25.07 -12.00
C SER A 57 -15.49 -24.21 -13.05
N GLY A 58 -16.81 -24.09 -12.92
CA GLY A 58 -17.63 -22.97 -13.43
C GLY A 58 -17.60 -22.65 -14.93
N ASN A 59 -18.71 -22.97 -15.60
CA ASN A 59 -19.25 -22.37 -16.85
C ASN A 59 -18.45 -22.35 -18.16
N TYR A 60 -17.28 -22.98 -18.25
CA TYR A 60 -16.67 -23.28 -19.55
C TYR A 60 -16.19 -24.73 -19.61
N ASP A 61 -16.89 -25.57 -20.38
CA ASP A 61 -16.38 -26.89 -20.80
C ASP A 61 -15.23 -26.66 -21.80
N ILE A 62 -14.03 -26.41 -21.27
CA ILE A 62 -12.82 -26.36 -22.09
C ILE A 62 -12.24 -27.76 -22.11
N ASN A 63 -12.35 -28.44 -23.26
CA ASN A 63 -11.76 -29.75 -23.47
C ASN A 63 -10.23 -29.61 -23.52
N TYR A 64 -9.56 -30.01 -22.44
CA TYR A 64 -8.11 -29.85 -22.27
C TYR A 64 -7.34 -30.90 -23.07
N GLU A 65 -6.82 -30.52 -24.25
CA GLU A 65 -5.98 -31.42 -25.06
C GLU A 65 -4.50 -31.03 -25.04
N ASN A 66 -3.65 -32.07 -25.04
CA ASN A 66 -2.18 -32.13 -24.97
C ASN A 66 -1.49 -30.88 -25.54
N ALA A 67 -0.71 -30.20 -24.70
CA ALA A 67 0.19 -29.12 -25.10
C ALA A 67 1.64 -29.60 -25.09
N GLN A 68 2.44 -29.08 -26.03
CA GLN A 68 3.85 -29.44 -26.17
C GLN A 68 4.71 -28.29 -25.65
N ILE A 69 5.67 -28.60 -24.78
CA ILE A 69 6.59 -27.63 -24.20
C ILE A 69 8.03 -28.06 -24.46
N TYR A 70 8.83 -27.14 -24.98
CA TYR A 70 10.27 -27.31 -25.17
C TYR A 70 11.04 -26.54 -24.10
N PHE A 71 12.05 -27.17 -23.49
CA PHE A 71 12.86 -26.63 -22.40
C PHE A 71 14.33 -26.38 -22.82
N ALA A 72 15.05 -25.59 -22.04
CA ALA A 72 16.46 -25.27 -22.25
C ALA A 72 17.43 -26.40 -21.85
N THR A 73 16.93 -27.40 -21.12
CA THR A 73 17.69 -28.50 -20.51
C THR A 73 17.02 -29.84 -20.77
N ASP A 74 17.83 -30.88 -20.95
CA ASP A 74 17.41 -32.28 -21.08
C ASP A 74 17.28 -32.98 -19.72
N ASN A 75 17.69 -32.33 -18.63
CA ASN A 75 17.51 -32.84 -17.27
C ASN A 75 16.07 -32.62 -16.80
N VAL A 76 15.29 -33.70 -16.75
CA VAL A 76 13.87 -33.70 -16.33
C VAL A 76 13.64 -33.03 -14.97
N LYS A 77 14.57 -33.14 -14.03
CA LYS A 77 14.43 -32.49 -12.70
C LYS A 77 14.57 -30.96 -12.74
N GLN A 78 15.16 -30.43 -13.80
CA GLN A 78 15.38 -29.00 -14.01
C GLN A 78 14.37 -28.40 -15.00
N GLN A 79 13.46 -29.20 -15.55
CA GLN A 79 12.40 -28.74 -16.45
C GLN A 79 11.27 -28.13 -15.61
N ASN A 80 11.23 -26.80 -15.58
CA ASN A 80 10.31 -25.99 -14.79
C ASN A 80 9.96 -24.70 -15.56
N THR A 81 9.24 -23.78 -14.92
CA THR A 81 8.84 -22.50 -15.53
C THR A 81 10.03 -21.61 -15.92
N ASP A 82 11.18 -21.74 -15.26
CA ASP A 82 12.36 -20.93 -15.56
C ASP A 82 13.11 -21.48 -16.78
N THR A 83 13.06 -22.78 -17.02
CA THR A 83 13.73 -23.42 -18.16
C THR A 83 12.84 -23.63 -19.39
N SER A 84 11.54 -23.30 -19.32
CA SER A 84 10.59 -23.43 -20.44
C SER A 84 10.86 -22.42 -21.57
N LEU A 85 11.08 -22.86 -22.81
CA LEU A 85 11.39 -21.97 -23.92
C LEU A 85 10.17 -21.67 -24.77
N ILE A 86 9.52 -22.72 -25.29
CA ILE A 86 8.44 -22.58 -26.27
C ILE A 86 7.24 -23.42 -25.85
N PHE A 87 6.06 -22.80 -25.86
CA PHE A 87 4.77 -23.46 -25.71
C PHE A 87 4.08 -23.63 -27.07
N ILE A 88 3.59 -24.82 -27.41
CA ILE A 88 3.00 -25.09 -28.73
C ILE A 88 1.60 -25.67 -28.58
N LYS A 89 0.66 -25.11 -29.36
CA LYS A 89 -0.66 -25.65 -29.58
C LYS A 89 -0.85 -26.03 -31.05
N ALA A 90 -0.86 -27.33 -31.31
CA ALA A 90 -1.28 -27.90 -32.58
C ALA A 90 -2.81 -27.98 -32.67
N LEU A 91 -3.37 -27.71 -33.84
CA LEU A 91 -4.80 -27.75 -34.15
C LEU A 91 -5.07 -28.67 -35.33
N GLU A 92 -6.34 -29.02 -35.57
CA GLU A 92 -6.75 -29.75 -36.77
C GLU A 92 -6.53 -28.92 -38.04
N PRO A 93 -6.12 -29.54 -39.16
CA PRO A 93 -5.82 -28.86 -40.42
C PRO A 93 -6.95 -27.95 -40.93
N GLU A 94 -8.21 -28.37 -40.77
CA GLU A 94 -9.40 -27.67 -41.25
C GLU A 94 -9.74 -26.40 -40.44
N LYS A 95 -9.13 -26.22 -39.25
CA LYS A 95 -9.46 -25.12 -38.34
C LYS A 95 -8.79 -23.82 -38.76
N THR A 96 -9.55 -22.97 -39.47
CA THR A 96 -9.06 -21.69 -40.03
C THR A 96 -9.11 -20.51 -39.05
N LYS A 97 -10.00 -20.56 -38.05
CA LYS A 97 -10.11 -19.53 -37.00
C LYS A 97 -9.22 -19.89 -35.81
N LEU A 98 -8.09 -19.20 -35.67
CA LEU A 98 -7.08 -19.45 -34.64
C LEU A 98 -7.29 -18.65 -33.34
N ASN A 99 -8.21 -17.67 -33.31
CA ASN A 99 -8.34 -16.72 -32.20
C ASN A 99 -8.63 -17.39 -30.85
N ASP A 100 -9.57 -18.34 -30.82
CA ASP A 100 -9.91 -19.06 -29.58
C ASP A 100 -8.73 -19.88 -29.05
N ALA A 101 -7.94 -20.45 -29.97
CA ALA A 101 -6.73 -21.18 -29.62
C ALA A 101 -5.61 -20.25 -29.12
N ILE A 102 -5.51 -19.03 -29.66
CA ILE A 102 -4.53 -18.03 -29.22
C ILE A 102 -4.82 -17.61 -27.77
N GLU A 103 -6.07 -17.28 -27.42
CA GLU A 103 -6.43 -16.90 -26.05
C GLU A 103 -6.15 -18.03 -25.04
N GLN A 104 -6.48 -19.27 -25.40
CA GLN A 104 -6.16 -20.43 -24.56
C GLN A 104 -4.64 -20.62 -24.42
N THR A 105 -3.90 -20.50 -25.51
CA THR A 105 -2.44 -20.69 -25.53
C THR A 105 -1.72 -19.59 -24.74
N ARG A 106 -2.22 -18.35 -24.81
CA ARG A 106 -1.76 -17.21 -24.00
C ARG A 106 -1.87 -17.49 -22.50
N PHE A 107 -3.02 -18.00 -22.04
CA PHE A 107 -3.21 -18.33 -20.63
C PHE A 107 -2.15 -19.32 -20.11
N TYR A 108 -1.86 -20.37 -20.88
CA TYR A 108 -0.88 -21.38 -20.47
C TYR A 108 0.56 -20.93 -20.66
N SER A 109 0.89 -20.23 -21.75
CA SER A 109 2.19 -19.60 -21.95
C SER A 109 2.53 -18.68 -20.76
N ASN A 110 1.54 -17.96 -20.24
CA ASN A 110 1.68 -17.14 -19.05
C ASN A 110 1.98 -17.97 -17.80
N HIS A 111 1.25 -19.08 -17.60
CA HIS A 111 1.46 -20.01 -16.49
C HIS A 111 2.85 -20.66 -16.51
N PHE A 112 3.33 -21.09 -17.68
CA PHE A 112 4.62 -21.76 -17.81
C PHE A 112 5.81 -20.83 -17.98
N ASN A 113 5.60 -19.52 -18.07
CA ASN A 113 6.64 -18.53 -18.28
C ASN A 113 7.52 -18.75 -19.53
N THR A 114 6.91 -19.15 -20.65
CA THR A 114 7.61 -19.42 -21.91
C THR A 114 7.97 -18.13 -22.67
N LEU A 115 9.11 -18.15 -23.38
CA LEU A 115 9.59 -17.04 -24.22
C LEU A 115 8.73 -16.83 -25.46
N PHE A 116 8.34 -17.94 -26.08
CA PHE A 116 7.49 -17.94 -27.27
C PHE A 116 6.30 -18.86 -27.05
N PHE A 117 5.20 -18.53 -27.69
CA PHE A 117 4.17 -19.52 -27.94
C PHE A 117 3.77 -19.57 -29.41
N ILE A 118 3.46 -20.78 -29.87
CA ILE A 118 3.17 -21.10 -31.25
C ILE A 118 1.79 -21.72 -31.35
N VAL A 119 0.97 -21.22 -32.27
CA VAL A 119 -0.31 -21.81 -32.64
C VAL A 119 -0.25 -22.17 -34.12
N SER A 120 -0.49 -23.44 -34.46
CA SER A 120 -0.44 -23.92 -35.83
C SER A 120 -1.44 -25.03 -36.12
N ASN A 121 -2.01 -25.01 -37.33
CA ASN A 121 -2.79 -26.12 -37.90
C ASN A 121 -2.01 -26.85 -39.00
N GLY A 122 -0.71 -26.59 -39.15
CA GLY A 122 0.15 -27.16 -40.18
C GLY A 122 0.11 -26.46 -41.54
N TYR A 123 -0.89 -25.62 -41.83
CA TYR A 123 -0.89 -24.71 -42.99
C TYR A 123 -0.55 -23.27 -42.61
N LYS A 124 -1.03 -22.81 -41.45
CA LYS A 124 -0.83 -21.46 -40.92
C LYS A 124 -0.13 -21.52 -39.58
N ILE A 125 0.86 -20.65 -39.39
CA ILE A 125 1.70 -20.58 -38.19
C ILE A 125 1.63 -19.16 -37.63
N LYS A 126 1.26 -19.05 -36.37
CA LYS A 126 1.35 -17.81 -35.60
C LYS A 126 2.30 -17.98 -34.44
N ILE A 127 3.25 -17.06 -34.32
CA ILE A 127 4.30 -17.08 -33.30
C ILE A 127 4.30 -15.76 -32.58
N PHE A 128 4.19 -15.84 -31.26
CA PHE A 128 4.18 -14.70 -30.37
C PHE A 128 5.40 -14.79 -29.47
N LYS A 129 6.08 -13.66 -29.32
CA LYS A 129 7.16 -13.47 -28.36
C LYS A 129 6.60 -12.77 -27.14
N ARG A 130 6.89 -13.32 -25.97
CA ARG A 130 6.51 -12.70 -24.70
C ARG A 130 7.44 -11.53 -24.38
N LEU A 131 6.83 -10.42 -23.96
CA LEU A 131 7.48 -9.25 -23.37
C LEU A 131 7.16 -9.19 -21.86
N HIS A 132 7.83 -8.29 -21.12
CA HIS A 132 7.51 -8.06 -19.70
C HIS A 132 6.05 -7.54 -19.55
N ASP A 133 5.43 -7.79 -18.39
CA ASP A 133 4.04 -7.41 -18.05
C ASP A 133 2.93 -8.11 -18.84
N TYR A 134 3.15 -9.38 -19.23
CA TYR A 134 2.18 -10.20 -19.98
C TYR A 134 1.78 -9.60 -21.34
N ARG A 135 2.58 -8.68 -21.88
CA ARG A 135 2.44 -8.16 -23.24
C ARG A 135 3.09 -9.13 -24.23
N GLU A 136 2.51 -9.21 -25.43
CA GLU A 136 2.95 -10.14 -26.46
C GLU A 136 3.18 -9.37 -27.76
N GLU A 137 4.23 -9.73 -28.47
CA GLU A 137 4.53 -9.25 -29.81
C GLU A 137 4.30 -10.40 -30.80
N LEU A 138 3.47 -10.17 -31.82
CA LEU A 138 3.30 -11.11 -32.91
C LEU A 138 4.54 -11.03 -33.83
N VAL A 139 5.35 -12.08 -33.81
CA VAL A 139 6.61 -12.13 -34.56
C VAL A 139 6.40 -12.70 -35.96
N PHE A 140 5.56 -13.73 -36.08
CA PHE A 140 5.20 -14.33 -37.36
C PHE A 140 3.70 -14.60 -37.43
N ASP A 141 3.08 -14.21 -38.54
CA ASP A 141 1.75 -14.62 -38.98
C ASP A 141 1.85 -15.01 -40.45
N ILE A 142 2.23 -16.26 -40.69
CA ILE A 142 2.63 -16.75 -42.01
C ILE A 142 1.93 -18.07 -42.35
N ASN A 143 1.80 -18.36 -43.64
CA ASN A 143 1.41 -19.69 -44.12
C ASN A 143 2.64 -20.47 -44.62
N ILE A 144 2.46 -21.78 -44.88
CA ILE A 144 3.53 -22.65 -45.37
C ILE A 144 4.11 -22.15 -46.70
N ASP A 145 3.28 -21.62 -47.60
CA ASP A 145 3.75 -21.14 -48.91
C ASP A 145 4.67 -19.92 -48.77
N GLU A 146 4.39 -19.03 -47.81
CA GLU A 146 5.27 -17.91 -47.45
C GLU A 146 6.57 -18.40 -46.77
N LEU A 147 6.48 -19.43 -45.93
CA LEU A 147 7.65 -20.02 -45.26
C LEU A 147 8.57 -20.76 -46.25
N ARG A 148 8.08 -21.19 -47.42
CA ARG A 148 8.93 -21.77 -48.49
C ARG A 148 9.91 -20.78 -49.13
N ASN A 149 9.68 -19.48 -48.96
CA ASN A 149 10.59 -18.44 -49.44
C ASN A 149 11.91 -18.48 -48.65
N ASN A 150 13.05 -18.54 -49.36
CA ASN A 150 14.38 -18.63 -48.75
C ASN A 150 14.65 -17.55 -47.69
N ASN A 151 14.22 -16.30 -47.93
CA ASN A 151 14.45 -15.20 -46.99
C ASN A 151 13.58 -15.36 -45.74
N THR A 152 12.31 -15.71 -45.90
CA THR A 152 11.38 -15.96 -44.80
C THR A 152 11.83 -17.15 -43.95
N ALA A 153 12.18 -18.27 -44.58
CA ALA A 153 12.71 -19.46 -43.89
C ALA A 153 14.02 -19.18 -43.16
N SER A 154 14.93 -18.41 -43.75
CA SER A 154 16.19 -18.03 -43.10
C SER A 154 15.94 -17.15 -41.87
N ASN A 155 15.04 -16.17 -41.98
CA ASN A 155 14.67 -15.31 -40.85
C ASN A 155 13.99 -16.13 -39.74
N PHE A 156 13.05 -16.99 -40.12
CA PHE A 156 12.35 -17.90 -39.19
C PHE A 156 13.35 -18.79 -38.44
N TYR A 157 14.28 -19.42 -39.16
CA TYR A 157 15.33 -20.24 -38.57
C TYR A 157 16.19 -19.45 -37.58
N ASN A 158 16.69 -18.27 -37.98
CA ASN A 158 17.60 -17.49 -37.15
C ASN A 158 16.97 -17.05 -35.82
N GLN A 159 15.67 -16.75 -35.83
CA GLN A 159 14.95 -16.31 -34.64
C GLN A 159 14.54 -17.47 -33.72
N LEU A 160 14.26 -18.64 -34.27
CA LEU A 160 13.68 -19.77 -33.52
C LEU A 160 14.62 -20.95 -33.35
N ASN A 161 15.84 -20.92 -33.88
CA ASN A 161 16.83 -21.96 -33.64
C ASN A 161 17.08 -22.15 -32.13
N PHE A 162 17.24 -23.40 -31.71
CA PHE A 162 17.41 -23.76 -30.30
C PHE A 162 18.50 -22.97 -29.58
N TYR A 163 19.67 -22.80 -30.19
CA TYR A 163 20.78 -22.08 -29.57
C TYR A 163 20.51 -20.57 -29.48
N SER A 164 19.84 -19.99 -30.48
CA SER A 164 19.39 -18.60 -30.43
C SER A 164 18.41 -18.41 -29.27
N VAL A 165 17.37 -19.23 -29.20
CA VAL A 165 16.29 -19.10 -28.20
C VAL A 165 16.78 -19.42 -26.79
N LYS A 166 17.61 -20.45 -26.62
CA LYS A 166 18.19 -20.84 -25.32
C LYS A 166 19.05 -19.75 -24.69
N ASN A 167 19.71 -18.94 -25.53
CA ASN A 167 20.57 -17.84 -25.07
C ASN A 167 19.81 -16.52 -24.84
N ILE A 168 18.50 -16.47 -25.11
CA ILE A 168 17.67 -15.30 -24.78
C ILE A 168 17.43 -15.31 -23.28
N ASP A 169 17.98 -14.32 -22.60
CA ASP A 169 17.65 -14.06 -21.20
C ASP A 169 16.15 -13.71 -21.09
N LYS A 170 15.40 -14.55 -20.37
CA LYS A 170 13.97 -14.32 -20.06
C LYS A 170 13.73 -12.99 -19.33
N ASN A 171 14.75 -12.44 -18.69
CA ASN A 171 14.69 -11.21 -17.92
C ASN A 171 15.11 -9.97 -18.72
N THR A 172 14.95 -9.97 -20.05
CA THR A 172 15.53 -8.96 -20.96
C THR A 172 15.09 -7.50 -20.73
N ALA A 173 14.13 -7.22 -19.83
CA ALA A 173 13.87 -5.88 -19.31
C ALA A 173 14.99 -5.36 -18.38
N GLY A 174 15.68 -6.26 -17.66
CA GLY A 174 16.86 -5.93 -16.88
C GLY A 174 18.04 -5.47 -17.74
N LEU A 175 18.12 -5.87 -19.01
CA LEU A 175 19.28 -5.61 -19.88
C LEU A 175 19.40 -4.17 -20.41
N ILE A 176 18.33 -3.36 -20.41
CA ILE A 176 18.46 -1.94 -20.74
C ILE A 176 19.03 -1.21 -19.53
N HIS A 177 18.42 -1.38 -18.35
CA HIS A 177 18.90 -0.74 -17.13
C HIS A 177 20.27 -1.26 -16.69
N THR A 178 20.51 -2.57 -16.63
CA THR A 178 21.83 -3.13 -16.30
C THR A 178 22.93 -2.76 -17.29
N LYS A 179 22.63 -2.50 -18.58
CA LYS A 179 23.63 -1.95 -19.52
C LYS A 179 23.92 -0.49 -19.23
N TYR A 180 22.92 0.31 -18.83
CA TYR A 180 23.12 1.70 -18.42
C TYR A 180 23.80 1.81 -17.04
N ASP A 181 23.44 0.98 -16.07
CA ASP A 181 24.17 0.81 -14.81
C ASP A 181 25.59 0.33 -15.05
N LEU A 182 25.81 -0.59 -16.01
CA LEU A 182 27.18 -0.97 -16.41
C LEU A 182 27.89 0.23 -17.02
N ILE A 183 27.24 1.00 -17.88
CA ILE A 183 27.82 2.21 -18.49
C ILE A 183 28.13 3.24 -17.39
N GLU A 184 27.25 3.49 -16.44
CA GLU A 184 27.47 4.43 -15.34
C GLU A 184 28.55 3.92 -14.37
N LYS A 185 28.57 2.63 -14.02
CA LYS A 185 29.65 1.99 -13.25
C LYS A 185 30.99 2.03 -14.00
N ILE A 186 30.99 1.77 -15.30
CA ILE A 186 32.19 1.85 -16.14
C ILE A 186 32.67 3.30 -16.20
N ILE A 187 31.77 4.27 -16.41
CA ILE A 187 32.08 5.71 -16.42
C ILE A 187 32.65 6.14 -15.05
N GLN A 188 32.10 5.66 -13.93
CA GLN A 188 32.64 5.90 -12.58
C GLN A 188 34.04 5.29 -12.37
N CYS A 189 34.42 4.25 -13.11
CA CYS A 189 35.76 3.67 -13.07
C CYS A 189 36.80 4.41 -13.93
N TYR A 190 36.39 5.40 -14.74
CA TYR A 190 37.29 6.22 -15.55
C TYR A 190 37.31 7.67 -15.03
N PRO A 191 38.45 8.14 -14.46
CA PRO A 191 38.57 9.48 -13.88
C PRO A 191 38.19 10.61 -14.86
N ASP A 192 38.49 10.42 -16.15
CA ASP A 192 38.28 11.42 -17.20
C ASP A 192 36.79 11.69 -17.52
N PHE A 193 35.88 10.79 -17.13
CA PHE A 193 34.43 10.97 -17.33
C PHE A 193 33.68 11.24 -16.02
N GLN A 194 34.37 11.19 -14.88
CA GLN A 194 33.80 11.46 -13.56
C GLN A 194 33.31 12.91 -13.48
N ASP A 195 34.06 13.85 -14.04
CA ASP A 195 33.68 15.26 -14.23
C ASP A 195 32.37 15.45 -15.02
N ILE A 196 32.02 14.53 -15.92
CA ILE A 196 30.81 14.62 -16.75
C ILE A 196 29.58 14.13 -15.96
N LEU A 197 29.75 13.09 -15.12
CA LEU A 197 28.70 12.64 -14.22
C LEU A 197 28.47 13.64 -13.07
N GLU A 198 29.54 14.18 -12.48
CA GLU A 198 29.46 15.17 -11.40
C GLU A 198 28.83 16.49 -11.86
N LYS A 199 29.04 16.90 -13.13
CA LYS A 199 28.31 18.04 -13.74
C LYS A 199 26.83 17.75 -14.01
N GLY A 200 26.43 16.48 -14.06
CA GLY A 200 25.05 16.05 -14.27
C GLY A 200 24.23 15.99 -13.00
N ASP A 201 24.88 15.74 -11.86
CA ASP A 201 24.24 15.62 -10.56
C ASP A 201 23.76 16.97 -10.00
N PHE A 202 22.73 16.92 -9.17
CA PHE A 202 22.23 18.12 -8.52
C PHE A 202 23.12 18.52 -7.35
N GLU A 203 23.28 19.82 -7.11
CA GLU A 203 23.92 20.31 -5.89
C GLU A 203 23.02 20.05 -4.68
N PRO A 204 23.49 19.32 -3.65
CA PRO A 204 22.69 19.02 -2.48
C PRO A 204 22.25 20.29 -1.76
N LEU A 205 20.94 20.42 -1.55
CA LEU A 205 20.34 21.62 -1.00
C LEU A 205 19.06 21.29 -0.24
N ILE A 206 18.87 21.94 0.90
CA ILE A 206 17.58 21.96 1.58
C ILE A 206 17.17 23.42 1.72
N MET A 207 16.08 23.79 1.05
CA MET A 207 15.57 25.15 1.03
C MET A 207 14.11 25.15 1.45
N ARG A 208 13.74 26.08 2.33
CA ARG A 208 12.35 26.28 2.73
C ARG A 208 11.93 27.72 2.48
N GLU A 209 10.97 27.89 1.60
CA GLU A 209 10.32 29.16 1.31
C GLU A 209 8.85 29.07 1.73
N SER A 210 8.52 29.57 2.93
CA SER A 210 7.17 29.46 3.50
C SER A 210 6.69 28.00 3.61
N TYR A 211 5.69 27.60 2.82
CA TYR A 211 5.16 26.23 2.73
C TYR A 211 5.78 25.40 1.59
N ARG A 212 6.68 25.98 0.80
CA ARG A 212 7.44 25.24 -0.21
C ARG A 212 8.74 24.74 0.41
N LEU A 213 8.92 23.42 0.40
CA LEU A 213 10.13 22.74 0.84
C LEU A 213 10.77 22.06 -0.37
N VAL A 214 12.03 22.38 -0.65
CA VAL A 214 12.82 21.75 -1.69
C VAL A 214 13.95 20.99 -1.03
N VAL A 215 14.01 19.69 -1.28
CA VAL A 215 15.08 18.81 -0.81
C VAL A 215 15.76 18.22 -2.03
N VAL A 216 17.07 18.40 -2.11
CA VAL A 216 17.90 17.98 -3.23
C VAL A 216 19.04 17.13 -2.70
N LYS A 217 19.19 15.96 -3.31
CA LYS A 217 20.32 15.05 -3.20
C LYS A 217 20.95 14.89 -4.60
N PRO A 218 22.17 14.36 -4.71
CA PRO A 218 22.88 14.29 -5.99
C PRO A 218 22.04 13.70 -7.13
N LYS A 219 21.28 12.63 -6.86
CA LYS A 219 20.49 11.94 -7.89
C LYS A 219 19.02 12.36 -7.96
N VAL A 220 18.47 12.97 -6.91
CA VAL A 220 17.03 13.22 -6.78
C VAL A 220 16.76 14.60 -6.20
N ALA A 221 15.85 15.33 -6.82
CA ALA A 221 15.32 16.58 -6.30
C ALA A 221 13.80 16.46 -6.10
N ILE A 222 13.32 16.86 -4.93
CA ILE A 222 11.89 16.92 -4.65
C ILE A 222 11.51 18.32 -4.18
N ALA A 223 10.59 18.94 -4.90
CA ALA A 223 9.94 20.19 -4.50
C ALA A 223 8.53 19.89 -4.01
N CYS A 224 8.25 20.14 -2.73
CA CYS A 224 6.97 19.87 -2.10
C CYS A 224 6.31 21.17 -1.61
N ASN A 225 5.04 21.35 -1.96
CA ASN A 225 4.16 22.29 -1.28
C ASN A 225 3.51 21.56 -0.11
N LEU A 226 3.97 21.88 1.10
CA LEU A 226 3.47 21.33 2.36
C LEU A 226 2.00 21.69 2.58
N PRO A 227 1.24 20.85 3.30
CA PRO A 227 -0.18 21.08 3.51
C PRO A 227 -0.37 22.33 4.37
N LYS A 228 -1.34 23.15 3.97
CA LYS A 228 -1.81 24.30 4.73
C LYS A 228 -3.00 23.87 5.57
N ALA A 229 -2.77 23.63 6.86
CA ALA A 229 -3.75 23.00 7.75
C ALA A 229 -4.23 21.65 7.19
N PHE A 230 -5.54 21.41 7.19
CA PHE A 230 -6.20 20.26 6.54
C PHE A 230 -6.45 20.51 5.05
N GLY A 231 -5.58 21.28 4.40
CA GLY A 231 -5.53 21.47 2.95
C GLY A 231 -4.65 20.40 2.29
N GLU A 232 -4.80 20.26 0.98
CA GLU A 232 -4.01 19.33 0.19
C GLU A 232 -2.62 19.90 -0.11
N GLY A 233 -1.60 19.06 -0.01
CA GLY A 233 -0.25 19.35 -0.49
C GLY A 233 0.02 18.63 -1.82
N ASN A 234 1.14 18.95 -2.45
CA ASN A 234 1.61 18.26 -3.66
C ASN A 234 3.14 18.30 -3.72
N CYS A 235 3.74 17.41 -4.49
CA CYS A 235 5.16 17.47 -4.76
C CYS A 235 5.50 17.11 -6.20
N GLN A 236 6.69 17.52 -6.60
CA GLN A 236 7.29 17.26 -7.89
C GLN A 236 8.65 16.62 -7.65
N ILE A 237 8.89 15.48 -8.28
CA ILE A 237 10.12 14.68 -8.18
C ILE A 237 10.83 14.74 -9.52
N GLU A 238 12.13 15.01 -9.48
CA GLU A 238 13.04 15.04 -10.62
C GLU A 238 14.30 14.20 -10.31
N PHE A 239 14.90 13.66 -11.37
CA PHE A 239 16.10 12.83 -11.29
C PHE A 239 17.22 13.46 -12.11
N SER A 240 18.46 13.38 -11.63
CA SER A 240 19.64 13.89 -12.34
C SER A 240 20.11 12.94 -13.44
N SER A 241 19.75 11.66 -13.32
CA SER A 241 20.14 10.59 -14.23
C SER A 241 19.74 10.88 -15.66
N ILE A 242 20.64 10.57 -16.59
CA ILE A 242 20.46 10.79 -18.03
C ILE A 242 19.19 10.09 -18.54
N LEU A 243 18.85 8.92 -17.97
CA LEU A 243 17.66 8.15 -18.34
C LEU A 243 16.35 8.88 -18.03
N PHE A 244 16.36 9.68 -16.97
CA PHE A 244 15.18 10.37 -16.44
C PHE A 244 15.25 11.88 -16.64
N LYS A 245 16.23 12.37 -17.42
CA LYS A 245 16.43 13.79 -17.63
C LYS A 245 15.21 14.40 -18.32
N GLY A 246 14.59 15.39 -17.66
CA GLY A 246 13.36 16.05 -18.12
C GLY A 246 12.07 15.37 -17.66
N LEU A 247 12.14 14.19 -17.03
CA LEU A 247 10.98 13.58 -16.37
C LEU A 247 10.63 14.35 -15.10
N LYS A 248 9.37 14.78 -15.00
CA LYS A 248 8.82 15.48 -13.82
C LYS A 248 7.61 14.72 -13.31
N ILE A 249 7.79 14.00 -12.22
CA ILE A 249 6.72 13.21 -11.62
C ILE A 249 5.98 14.09 -10.62
N HIS A 250 4.68 14.26 -10.81
CA HIS A 250 3.84 15.07 -9.92
C HIS A 250 3.00 14.14 -9.05
N LEU A 251 3.04 14.35 -7.74
CA LEU A 251 2.27 13.61 -6.75
C LEU A 251 1.30 14.57 -6.06
N ASN A 252 0.04 14.17 -5.99
CA ASN A 252 -0.97 14.91 -5.23
C ASN A 252 -0.95 14.51 -3.75
N HIS A 253 -1.86 15.09 -2.97
CA HIS A 253 -1.96 14.83 -1.53
C HIS A 253 -2.18 13.34 -1.19
N GLN A 254 -3.06 12.67 -1.95
CA GLN A 254 -3.37 11.26 -1.73
C GLN A 254 -2.20 10.36 -2.12
N ASP A 255 -1.46 10.70 -3.17
CA ASP A 255 -0.25 9.97 -3.57
C ASP A 255 0.83 10.09 -2.47
N ILE A 256 1.07 11.30 -1.95
CA ILE A 256 2.05 11.52 -0.89
C ILE A 256 1.69 10.71 0.36
N LEU A 257 0.44 10.83 0.85
CA LEU A 257 0.00 10.10 2.04
C LEU A 257 -0.03 8.59 1.81
N GLY A 258 -0.60 8.15 0.69
CA GLY A 258 -0.86 6.73 0.42
C GLY A 258 0.36 5.93 -0.01
N GLN A 259 1.38 6.58 -0.58
CA GLN A 259 2.57 5.92 -1.13
C GLN A 259 3.85 6.24 -0.36
N LEU A 260 4.13 7.51 -0.05
CA LEU A 260 5.44 7.95 0.45
C LEU A 260 5.59 7.90 1.98
N MET A 261 4.49 7.96 2.73
CA MET A 261 4.51 8.08 4.20
C MET A 261 4.83 6.76 4.94
N THR A 262 4.74 5.62 4.27
CA THR A 262 4.97 4.31 4.89
C THR A 262 6.45 3.97 4.89
N GLY A 263 6.99 3.54 6.04
CA GLY A 263 8.39 3.11 6.16
C GLY A 263 9.40 4.26 6.12
N LEU A 264 9.07 5.44 6.66
CA LEU A 264 10.02 6.54 6.76
C LEU A 264 11.27 6.13 7.56
N HIS A 265 12.42 6.68 7.17
CA HIS A 265 13.72 6.42 7.81
C HIS A 265 14.21 4.97 7.74
N THR A 266 13.66 4.14 6.84
CA THR A 266 14.15 2.78 6.59
C THR A 266 15.02 2.70 5.35
N GLN A 267 15.92 1.72 5.30
CA GLN A 267 16.73 1.48 4.11
C GLN A 267 15.87 0.96 2.94
N PRO A 268 16.28 1.21 1.69
CA PRO A 268 15.60 0.73 0.48
C PRO A 268 15.33 -0.78 0.45
N ASP A 269 16.22 -1.58 1.02
CA ASP A 269 16.23 -3.04 0.93
C ASP A 269 15.47 -3.77 2.05
N TRP A 270 14.88 -3.04 3.00
CA TRP A 270 14.12 -3.62 4.10
C TRP A 270 12.66 -3.94 3.77
N ASP A 271 12.19 -3.53 2.58
CA ASP A 271 10.79 -3.75 2.12
C ASP A 271 9.74 -3.16 3.08
N CYS A 272 10.10 -2.05 3.75
CA CYS A 272 9.20 -1.29 4.62
C CYS A 272 8.44 -0.17 3.88
N ARG A 273 8.87 0.19 2.67
CA ARG A 273 8.38 1.35 1.92
C ARG A 273 7.47 0.89 0.79
N ARG A 274 6.19 1.26 0.84
CA ARG A 274 5.17 0.80 -0.13
C ARG A 274 5.47 1.15 -1.58
N PHE A 275 6.06 2.33 -1.80
CA PHE A 275 6.39 2.83 -3.14
C PHE A 275 7.62 2.15 -3.76
N LEU A 276 8.33 1.29 -3.03
CA LEU A 276 9.63 0.75 -3.40
C LEU A 276 9.62 -0.77 -3.28
N LYS A 277 10.07 -1.48 -4.32
CA LYS A 277 10.27 -2.93 -4.29
C LYS A 277 11.64 -3.30 -4.84
N LYS A 278 12.34 -4.18 -4.14
CA LYS A 278 13.63 -4.69 -4.60
C LYS A 278 13.42 -5.61 -5.82
N LEU A 279 14.11 -5.32 -6.92
CA LEU A 279 14.12 -6.16 -8.11
C LEU A 279 15.30 -7.13 -8.07
N ASP A 280 16.50 -6.59 -7.83
CA ASP A 280 17.73 -7.37 -7.68
C ASP A 280 18.65 -6.73 -6.60
N LYS A 281 19.94 -7.08 -6.56
CA LYS A 281 20.87 -6.52 -5.55
C LYS A 281 21.11 -5.01 -5.72
N ASP A 282 21.04 -4.50 -6.94
CA ASP A 282 21.42 -3.15 -7.30
C ASP A 282 20.24 -2.31 -7.81
N ASN A 283 19.11 -2.94 -8.19
CA ASN A 283 17.95 -2.27 -8.78
C ASN A 283 16.68 -2.39 -7.95
N PHE A 284 15.89 -1.32 -8.02
CA PHE A 284 14.62 -1.17 -7.32
C PHE A 284 13.53 -0.68 -8.27
N ILE A 285 12.37 -1.31 -8.21
CA ILE A 285 11.15 -0.82 -8.85
C ILE A 285 10.52 0.22 -7.93
N VAL A 286 10.25 1.40 -8.47
CA VAL A 286 9.67 2.53 -7.74
C VAL A 286 8.36 2.94 -8.40
N ASN A 287 7.28 2.94 -7.64
CA ASN A 287 5.95 3.38 -8.06
C ASN A 287 5.66 4.76 -7.46
N LEU A 288 5.59 5.79 -8.29
CA LEU A 288 5.34 7.17 -7.89
C LEU A 288 4.09 7.67 -8.64
N GLY A 289 2.97 7.74 -7.93
CA GLY A 289 1.67 8.09 -8.51
C GLY A 289 1.22 7.00 -9.49
N GLN A 290 1.15 7.34 -10.78
CA GLN A 290 0.84 6.42 -11.88
C GLN A 290 2.08 5.97 -12.67
N ILE A 291 3.27 6.41 -12.27
CA ILE A 291 4.52 6.17 -13.00
C ILE A 291 5.33 5.12 -12.26
N THR A 292 5.80 4.12 -13.00
CA THR A 292 6.77 3.13 -12.51
C THR A 292 8.12 3.37 -13.16
N VAL A 293 9.16 3.52 -12.35
CA VAL A 293 10.56 3.64 -12.81
C VAL A 293 11.41 2.59 -12.12
N ILE A 294 12.51 2.20 -12.76
CA ILE A 294 13.53 1.35 -12.15
C ILE A 294 14.70 2.25 -11.78
N LEU A 295 15.09 2.25 -10.51
CA LEU A 295 16.18 3.05 -9.98
C LEU A 295 17.32 2.14 -9.53
N SER A 296 18.54 2.62 -9.73
CA SER A 296 19.73 2.06 -9.11
C SER A 296 19.68 2.23 -7.59
N LYS A 297 20.53 1.49 -6.87
CA LYS A 297 20.63 1.58 -5.40
C LYS A 297 20.92 3.00 -4.91
N LEU A 298 21.77 3.75 -5.62
CA LEU A 298 22.13 5.12 -5.25
C LEU A 298 20.93 6.06 -5.42
N GLU A 299 20.26 6.01 -6.57
CA GLU A 299 19.04 6.80 -6.84
C GLU A 299 17.92 6.46 -5.86
N ALA A 300 17.70 5.18 -5.57
CA ALA A 300 16.71 4.74 -4.59
C ALA A 300 17.04 5.23 -3.18
N THR A 301 18.32 5.24 -2.80
CA THR A 301 18.77 5.77 -1.50
C THR A 301 18.53 7.28 -1.42
N ASP A 302 18.93 8.03 -2.43
CA ASP A 302 18.71 9.48 -2.49
C ASP A 302 17.22 9.84 -2.50
N LEU A 303 16.39 9.07 -3.20
CA LEU A 303 14.94 9.21 -3.18
C LEU A 303 14.40 9.00 -1.77
N CYS A 304 14.78 7.92 -1.09
CA CYS A 304 14.38 7.63 0.29
C CYS A 304 14.77 8.77 1.25
N LEU A 305 15.99 9.30 1.14
CA LEU A 305 16.45 10.42 1.96
C LEU A 305 15.66 11.71 1.72
N CYS A 306 15.35 12.02 0.45
CA CYS A 306 14.50 13.18 0.12
C CYS A 306 13.07 13.01 0.65
N VAL A 307 12.50 11.81 0.47
CA VAL A 307 11.17 11.44 0.95
C VAL A 307 11.09 11.55 2.46
N ASP A 308 12.09 11.06 3.19
CA ASP A 308 12.14 11.11 4.65
C ASP A 308 12.08 12.56 5.17
N GLU A 309 12.91 13.44 4.63
CA GLU A 309 12.91 14.86 5.04
C GLU A 309 11.57 15.54 4.77
N ILE A 310 11.00 15.34 3.58
CA ILE A 310 9.74 15.96 3.18
C ILE A 310 8.58 15.40 3.99
N CYS A 311 8.45 14.07 4.02
CA CYS A 311 7.33 13.40 4.69
C CYS A 311 7.39 13.60 6.20
N HIS A 312 8.58 13.68 6.81
CA HIS A 312 8.71 14.04 8.21
C HIS A 312 8.15 15.44 8.51
N LYS A 313 8.50 16.45 7.70
CA LYS A 313 7.92 17.81 7.86
C LYS A 313 6.42 17.84 7.56
N TYR A 314 5.99 17.10 6.56
CA TYR A 314 4.60 16.98 6.14
C TYR A 314 3.73 16.35 7.25
N GLN A 315 4.17 15.23 7.81
CA GLN A 315 3.54 14.54 8.94
C GLN A 315 3.48 15.43 10.18
N ASN A 316 4.59 16.07 10.55
CA ASN A 316 4.64 16.94 11.72
C ASN A 316 3.65 18.10 11.63
N LEU A 317 3.49 18.71 10.45
CA LEU A 317 2.50 19.77 10.26
C LEU A 317 1.07 19.26 10.50
N ILE A 318 0.71 18.11 9.92
CA ILE A 318 -0.62 17.51 10.14
C ILE A 318 -0.84 17.21 11.63
N ILE A 319 0.14 16.61 12.30
CA ILE A 319 0.07 16.29 13.74
C ILE A 319 -0.06 17.57 14.57
N GLU A 320 0.69 18.63 14.24
CA GLU A 320 0.59 19.93 14.92
C GLU A 320 -0.81 20.54 14.79
N PHE A 321 -1.42 20.47 13.59
CA PHE A 321 -2.79 20.93 13.37
C PHE A 321 -3.81 20.10 14.17
N GLU A 322 -3.67 18.77 14.16
CA GLU A 322 -4.55 17.86 14.91
C GLU A 322 -4.48 18.08 16.42
N ASN A 323 -3.26 18.21 16.95
CA ASN A 323 -3.04 18.46 18.37
C ASN A 323 -3.61 19.80 18.80
N THR A 324 -3.40 20.84 18.00
CA THR A 324 -3.78 22.19 18.42
C THR A 324 -5.27 22.46 18.30
N LEU A 325 -5.96 21.86 17.32
CA LEU A 325 -7.42 21.92 17.25
C LEU A 325 -8.12 20.84 18.08
N GLU A 326 -7.36 19.95 18.72
CA GLU A 326 -7.83 18.80 19.50
C GLU A 326 -8.80 17.92 18.69
N THR A 327 -8.38 17.51 17.49
CA THR A 327 -9.27 16.89 16.49
C THR A 327 -9.14 15.36 16.32
N TRP A 328 -8.19 14.73 17.02
CA TRP A 328 -7.92 13.28 16.91
C TRP A 328 -9.13 12.39 17.18
N ASP A 329 -9.96 12.76 18.15
CA ASP A 329 -11.14 11.98 18.55
C ASP A 329 -12.39 12.25 17.71
N PHE A 330 -12.27 13.11 16.70
CA PHE A 330 -13.36 13.51 15.84
C PHE A 330 -13.18 12.99 14.42
N LYS A 331 -14.28 12.53 13.81
CA LYS A 331 -14.28 12.11 12.41
C LYS A 331 -14.16 13.33 11.51
N PHE A 332 -13.16 13.34 10.64
CA PHE A 332 -13.03 14.34 9.58
C PHE A 332 -14.13 14.12 8.52
N ILE A 333 -14.75 15.20 8.07
CA ILE A 333 -15.75 15.20 7.01
C ILE A 333 -15.38 16.29 5.99
N LYS A 334 -15.35 15.90 4.72
CA LYS A 334 -15.24 16.80 3.57
C LYS A 334 -16.42 16.54 2.63
N PHE A 335 -17.22 17.57 2.35
CA PHE A 335 -18.31 17.49 1.37
C PHE A 335 -18.58 18.88 0.78
N SER A 336 -18.79 18.95 -0.53
CA SER A 336 -18.90 20.23 -1.25
C SER A 336 -17.70 21.14 -0.90
N GLU A 337 -17.93 22.39 -0.52
CA GLU A 337 -16.90 23.35 -0.10
C GLU A 337 -16.62 23.31 1.42
N VAL A 338 -17.31 22.44 2.17
CA VAL A 338 -17.19 22.35 3.63
C VAL A 338 -16.19 21.26 4.01
N ARG A 339 -15.24 21.64 4.87
CA ARG A 339 -14.28 20.75 5.53
C ARG A 339 -14.37 20.96 7.04
N GLY A 340 -14.37 19.87 7.81
CA GLY A 340 -14.53 19.99 9.25
C GLY A 340 -14.56 18.67 10.00
N PHE A 341 -14.92 18.74 11.27
CA PHE A 341 -14.95 17.60 12.18
C PHE A 341 -16.34 17.40 12.77
N MET A 342 -16.83 16.16 12.75
CA MET A 342 -18.11 15.81 13.34
C MET A 342 -18.00 15.77 14.85
N LEU A 343 -18.74 16.64 15.55
CA LEU A 343 -18.68 16.74 17.01
C LEU A 343 -19.64 15.76 17.70
N PHE A 344 -20.90 15.78 17.26
CA PHE A 344 -22.02 14.97 17.74
C PHE A 344 -23.23 15.17 16.82
N SER A 345 -24.35 14.53 17.12
CA SER A 345 -25.58 14.67 16.34
C SER A 345 -26.77 15.04 17.22
N VAL A 346 -27.73 15.77 16.64
CA VAL A 346 -28.96 16.21 17.31
C VAL A 346 -30.17 15.93 16.44
N LYS A 347 -31.37 15.83 17.01
CA LYS A 347 -32.60 15.84 16.19
C LYS A 347 -32.81 17.21 15.53
N GLN A 348 -33.41 17.20 14.34
CA GLN A 348 -33.68 18.41 13.55
C GLN A 348 -34.42 19.50 14.33
N GLU A 349 -35.43 19.14 15.12
CA GLU A 349 -36.19 20.09 15.95
C GLU A 349 -35.29 20.89 16.90
N LEU A 350 -34.29 20.23 17.53
CA LEU A 350 -33.36 20.91 18.42
C LEU A 350 -32.42 21.84 17.65
N TRP A 351 -31.99 21.44 16.46
CA TRP A 351 -31.18 22.27 15.58
C TRP A 351 -31.93 23.54 15.14
N GLU A 352 -33.22 23.44 14.82
CA GLU A 352 -34.06 24.59 14.47
C GLU A 352 -34.18 25.58 15.64
N LEU A 353 -34.38 25.07 16.87
CA LEU A 353 -34.38 25.91 18.08
C LEU A 353 -33.02 26.59 18.33
N MET A 354 -31.91 25.88 18.11
CA MET A 354 -30.57 26.46 18.20
C MET A 354 -30.39 27.59 17.18
N GLN A 355 -30.81 27.40 15.92
CA GLN A 355 -30.73 28.46 14.90
C GLN A 355 -31.62 29.65 15.26
N GLN A 356 -32.83 29.41 15.75
CA GLN A 356 -33.73 30.49 16.16
C GLN A 356 -33.14 31.28 17.34
N PHE A 357 -32.56 30.60 18.32
CA PHE A 357 -31.87 31.26 19.44
C PHE A 357 -30.71 32.13 18.93
N ALA A 358 -29.85 31.59 18.06
CA ALA A 358 -28.76 32.37 17.46
C ALA A 358 -29.26 33.62 16.70
N LYS A 359 -30.43 33.52 16.05
CA LYS A 359 -31.07 34.65 15.36
C LYS A 359 -31.62 35.72 16.31
N GLU A 360 -32.18 35.31 17.46
CA GLU A 360 -32.68 36.22 18.49
C GLU A 360 -31.52 36.94 19.20
N PHE A 361 -30.43 36.21 19.48
CA PHE A 361 -29.24 36.72 20.17
C PHE A 361 -28.08 37.05 19.19
N ASP A 362 -28.38 37.68 18.06
CA ASP A 362 -27.36 38.19 17.14
C ASP A 362 -26.56 39.32 17.81
N TYR A 363 -25.22 39.33 17.69
CA TYR A 363 -24.37 40.34 18.33
C TYR A 363 -24.72 41.79 17.93
N LYS A 364 -25.37 42.00 16.77
CA LYS A 364 -25.82 43.32 16.32
C LYS A 364 -27.12 43.78 16.99
N LYS A 365 -27.89 42.86 17.60
CA LYS A 365 -29.24 43.13 18.14
C LYS A 365 -29.28 43.42 19.64
N GLY A 366 -28.19 43.22 20.37
CA GLY A 366 -28.15 43.47 21.80
C GLY A 366 -26.78 43.27 22.43
N LYS A 367 -26.73 43.46 23.76
CA LYS A 367 -25.47 43.47 24.54
C LYS A 367 -25.43 42.45 25.67
N SER A 368 -26.41 41.55 25.75
CA SER A 368 -26.37 40.49 26.78
C SER A 368 -25.20 39.54 26.53
N GLY A 369 -24.76 38.80 27.55
CA GLY A 369 -23.68 37.83 27.43
C GLY A 369 -23.91 36.70 26.40
N TRP A 370 -25.12 36.58 25.85
CA TRP A 370 -25.50 35.63 24.79
C TRP A 370 -25.57 36.24 23.40
N HIS A 371 -25.45 37.57 23.26
CA HIS A 371 -25.40 38.25 21.96
C HIS A 371 -24.02 38.06 21.31
N LEU A 372 -23.71 36.81 20.94
CA LEU A 372 -22.42 36.33 20.45
C LEU A 372 -22.53 35.58 19.13
N PHE A 373 -23.67 35.68 18.45
CA PHE A 373 -23.92 34.97 17.21
C PHE A 373 -23.94 35.92 16.02
N HIS A 374 -23.48 35.44 14.86
CA HIS A 374 -23.68 36.10 13.58
C HIS A 374 -24.48 35.22 12.64
N ARG A 375 -25.37 35.82 11.84
CA ARG A 375 -26.14 35.11 10.83
C ARG A 375 -25.29 34.80 9.60
N GLU A 376 -25.10 33.50 9.31
CA GLU A 376 -24.72 32.99 8.01
C GLU A 376 -25.70 31.86 7.64
N ASN A 377 -26.53 32.06 6.60
CA ASN A 377 -27.55 31.11 6.09
C ASN A 377 -28.03 30.03 7.06
N ILE A 378 -27.39 28.86 7.01
CA ILE A 378 -27.73 27.64 7.76
C ILE A 378 -26.69 27.30 8.84
N SER A 379 -25.60 28.06 8.98
CA SER A 379 -24.53 27.82 9.95
C SER A 379 -24.68 28.75 11.16
N ILE A 380 -24.13 28.33 12.29
CA ILE A 380 -24.03 29.16 13.50
C ILE A 380 -22.59 29.63 13.63
N ARG A 381 -22.36 30.92 13.42
CA ARG A 381 -21.07 31.57 13.64
C ARG A 381 -21.05 32.20 15.02
N VAL A 382 -20.06 31.83 15.84
CA VAL A 382 -19.84 32.41 17.17
C VAL A 382 -18.80 33.53 17.05
N SER A 383 -19.25 34.76 17.21
CA SER A 383 -18.45 35.97 17.01
C SER A 383 -18.99 37.15 17.81
N ARG A 384 -18.09 38.01 18.30
CA ARG A 384 -18.44 39.32 18.87
C ARG A 384 -18.22 40.47 17.89
N GLY A 385 -18.09 40.19 16.59
CA GLY A 385 -17.86 41.18 15.54
C GLY A 385 -16.40 41.68 15.42
N ILE A 386 -15.54 41.36 16.39
CA ILE A 386 -14.09 41.68 16.34
C ILE A 386 -13.28 40.46 15.88
N ARG A 387 -13.65 39.27 16.36
CA ARG A 387 -12.98 38.00 16.06
C ARG A 387 -14.02 36.88 16.05
N ASP A 388 -13.82 35.93 15.14
CA ASP A 388 -14.58 34.70 15.09
C ASP A 388 -13.95 33.63 15.98
N HIS A 389 -14.79 33.00 16.80
CA HIS A 389 -14.36 31.95 17.70
C HIS A 389 -14.51 30.57 17.06
N THR A 390 -15.67 30.29 16.43
CA THR A 390 -15.95 29.01 15.79
C THR A 390 -17.10 29.12 14.78
N PHE A 391 -17.12 28.19 13.83
CA PHE A 391 -18.17 28.03 12.83
C PHE A 391 -18.77 26.62 12.98
N ILE A 392 -20.09 26.57 13.13
CA ILE A 392 -20.82 25.34 13.37
C ILE A 392 -21.75 25.11 12.17
N PHE A 393 -21.51 24.03 11.46
CA PHE A 393 -22.23 23.70 10.24
C PHE A 393 -23.11 22.46 10.43
N PRO A 394 -24.38 22.47 9.98
CA PRO A 394 -25.23 21.28 10.00
C PRO A 394 -25.01 20.43 8.75
N LYS A 395 -24.78 19.13 8.94
CA LYS A 395 -24.95 18.14 7.88
C LYS A 395 -26.21 17.34 8.14
N PHE A 396 -27.20 17.55 7.28
CA PHE A 396 -28.42 16.75 7.26
C PHE A 396 -28.09 15.40 6.63
N ASP A 397 -28.46 14.33 7.33
CA ASP A 397 -28.33 12.98 6.80
C ASP A 397 -29.42 12.79 5.73
N ARG A 398 -29.03 12.90 4.46
CA ARG A 398 -29.91 12.68 3.30
C ARG A 398 -29.55 11.38 2.59
N ASP A 399 -29.15 10.36 3.35
CA ASP A 399 -28.98 9.05 2.74
C ASP A 399 -30.34 8.53 2.25
N LEU A 400 -30.33 8.00 1.03
CA LEU A 400 -31.46 7.43 0.27
C LEU A 400 -32.13 6.21 0.96
N SER A 401 -31.95 6.03 2.26
CA SER A 401 -32.71 5.09 3.06
C SER A 401 -34.16 5.59 3.18
N LEU A 402 -35.12 4.71 2.92
CA LEU A 402 -36.57 4.93 2.89
C LEU A 402 -37.18 5.38 4.24
N LEU A 403 -36.37 5.82 5.20
CA LEU A 403 -36.76 6.35 6.50
C LEU A 403 -36.09 7.72 6.68
N PRO A 404 -36.83 8.79 6.98
CA PRO A 404 -36.23 10.08 7.29
C PRO A 404 -35.45 9.94 8.60
N SER A 405 -34.12 9.87 8.54
CA SER A 405 -33.30 10.13 9.72
C SER A 405 -33.44 11.62 10.05
N ASN A 406 -34.30 11.95 11.02
CA ASN A 406 -34.49 13.32 11.54
C ASN A 406 -33.25 13.82 12.32
N GLN A 407 -32.05 13.41 11.93
CA GLN A 407 -30.80 13.63 12.64
C GLN A 407 -29.89 14.58 11.86
N VAL A 408 -29.35 15.57 12.56
CA VAL A 408 -28.45 16.59 12.06
C VAL A 408 -27.09 16.38 12.71
N ASN A 409 -26.09 16.12 11.88
CA ASN A 409 -24.71 16.00 12.33
C ASN A 409 -24.13 17.41 12.50
N ILE A 410 -23.64 17.72 13.70
CA ILE A 410 -23.04 19.01 14.05
C ILE A 410 -21.56 18.96 13.70
N ILE A 411 -21.12 19.84 12.81
CA ILE A 411 -19.76 19.88 12.28
C ILE A 411 -19.05 21.16 12.76
N TYR A 412 -17.84 21.00 13.28
CA TYR A 412 -16.88 22.07 13.46
C TYR A 412 -16.23 22.40 12.10
N GLU A 413 -16.53 23.56 11.54
CA GLU A 413 -16.09 23.96 10.20
C GLU A 413 -14.71 24.63 10.22
N LEU A 414 -13.83 24.18 9.33
CA LEU A 414 -12.51 24.76 9.08
C LEU A 414 -12.58 25.78 7.94
N ASN A 415 -13.05 26.99 8.26
CA ASN A 415 -13.10 28.08 7.29
C ASN A 415 -11.69 28.67 7.04
N ASN A 416 -11.41 29.10 5.80
CA ASN A 416 -10.17 29.77 5.39
C ASN A 416 -9.83 30.99 6.25
N ILE A 417 -10.82 31.69 6.83
CA ILE A 417 -10.60 32.83 7.73
C ILE A 417 -9.94 32.38 9.04
N ASN A 418 -10.42 31.28 9.63
CA ASN A 418 -9.83 30.68 10.83
C ASN A 418 -8.39 30.23 10.53
N LEU A 419 -8.18 29.61 9.37
CA LEU A 419 -6.88 29.10 8.96
C LEU A 419 -5.89 30.24 8.69
N GLN A 420 -6.30 31.33 8.05
CA GLN A 420 -5.43 32.50 7.86
C GLN A 420 -5.02 33.16 9.19
N SER A 421 -5.89 33.14 10.20
CA SER A 421 -5.53 33.63 11.54
C SER A 421 -4.51 32.71 12.23
N ILE A 422 -4.63 31.40 12.03
CA ILE A 422 -3.68 30.38 12.51
C ILE A 422 -2.33 30.50 11.77
N GLU A 423 -2.33 30.79 10.47
CA GLU A 423 -1.14 30.86 9.61
C GLU A 423 -0.37 32.19 9.67
N ARG A 424 -1.04 33.33 9.90
CA ARG A 424 -0.40 34.67 9.92
C ARG A 424 0.34 34.98 11.23
N ALA A 425 0.02 34.32 12.32
CA ALA A 425 0.76 34.46 13.56
C ALA A 425 2.09 33.71 13.40
N LYS A 426 3.21 34.46 13.37
CA LYS A 426 4.59 33.93 13.24
C LYS A 426 4.75 32.63 14.03
N PHE A 427 5.34 31.61 13.38
CA PHE A 427 5.77 30.32 13.95
C PHE A 427 6.14 30.49 15.43
N GLY A 428 5.28 29.98 16.33
CA GLY A 428 5.47 30.03 17.78
C GLY A 428 4.45 30.82 18.62
N LEU A 429 3.56 31.64 18.04
CA LEU A 429 2.61 32.49 18.82
C LEU A 429 1.11 32.23 18.60
N TRP A 430 0.72 31.47 17.58
CA TRP A 430 -0.70 31.22 17.23
C TRP A 430 -1.48 30.44 18.30
N GLN A 431 -0.79 29.66 19.13
CA GLN A 431 -1.39 28.94 20.27
C GLN A 431 -1.94 29.90 21.34
N GLN A 432 -1.42 31.13 21.45
CA GLN A 432 -1.98 32.16 22.36
C GLN A 432 -3.35 32.68 21.91
N ASP A 433 -3.64 32.46 20.62
CA ASP A 433 -4.85 32.84 19.93
C ASP A 433 -5.87 31.70 19.88
N ILE A 434 -5.56 30.56 20.48
CA ILE A 434 -6.44 29.39 20.58
C ILE A 434 -6.86 29.18 22.02
N GLY A 435 -8.14 28.86 22.20
CA GLY A 435 -8.78 28.73 23.52
C GLY A 435 -9.91 29.74 23.71
N VAL A 436 -10.40 29.85 24.94
CA VAL A 436 -11.69 30.49 25.25
C VAL A 436 -11.80 31.95 24.75
N ARG A 437 -10.67 32.65 24.62
CA ARG A 437 -10.60 34.06 24.21
C ARG A 437 -10.25 34.27 22.73
N GLY A 438 -9.89 33.21 22.01
CA GLY A 438 -9.50 33.23 20.60
C GLY A 438 -10.27 32.20 19.78
N THR A 439 -9.64 31.53 18.81
CA THR A 439 -10.27 30.46 18.04
C THR A 439 -10.48 29.23 18.93
N TRP A 440 -11.69 28.69 18.96
CA TRP A 440 -12.03 27.55 19.79
C TRP A 440 -11.58 26.24 19.14
N THR A 441 -11.09 25.30 19.95
CA THR A 441 -10.77 23.93 19.52
C THR A 441 -12.06 23.14 19.24
N ALA A 442 -11.96 22.03 18.52
CA ALA A 442 -13.10 21.14 18.27
C ALA A 442 -13.64 20.57 19.60
N ARG A 443 -12.75 20.15 20.50
CA ARG A 443 -13.10 19.68 21.84
C ARG A 443 -13.78 20.75 22.68
N TYR A 444 -13.21 21.95 22.76
CA TYR A 444 -13.82 23.06 23.51
C TYR A 444 -15.18 23.46 22.92
N THR A 445 -15.30 23.50 21.59
CA THR A 445 -16.57 23.80 20.92
C THR A 445 -17.62 22.76 21.29
N LYS A 446 -17.31 21.47 21.22
CA LYS A 446 -18.23 20.39 21.65
C LYS A 446 -18.64 20.56 23.10
N GLN A 447 -17.69 20.79 24.01
CA GLN A 447 -17.99 20.96 25.42
C GLN A 447 -18.87 22.19 25.69
N TRP A 448 -18.55 23.33 25.09
CA TRP A 448 -19.36 24.55 25.24
C TRP A 448 -20.78 24.36 24.68
N LEU A 449 -20.92 23.64 23.57
CA LEU A 449 -22.22 23.33 22.99
C LEU A 449 -23.09 22.49 23.93
N LEU A 450 -22.51 21.42 24.49
CA LEU A 450 -23.22 20.47 25.36
C LEU A 450 -23.48 21.04 26.76
N ASP A 451 -22.51 21.75 27.34
CA ASP A 451 -22.58 22.18 28.75
C ASP A 451 -23.25 23.56 28.92
N LYS A 452 -23.22 24.41 27.88
CA LYS A 452 -23.69 25.80 27.97
C LYS A 452 -24.77 26.14 26.96
N TYR A 453 -24.49 25.98 25.67
CA TYR A 453 -25.37 26.51 24.64
C TYR A 453 -26.69 25.75 24.53
N ILE A 454 -26.64 24.44 24.30
CA ILE A 454 -27.83 23.61 24.15
C ILE A 454 -28.71 23.66 25.42
N PRO A 455 -28.17 23.50 26.64
CA PRO A 455 -28.97 23.67 27.86
C PRO A 455 -29.62 25.05 27.96
N LYS A 456 -28.94 26.12 27.55
CA LYS A 456 -29.52 27.48 27.54
C LYS A 456 -30.66 27.62 26.55
N VAL A 457 -30.51 27.07 25.34
CA VAL A 457 -31.55 27.04 24.31
C VAL A 457 -32.78 26.30 24.83
N ILE A 458 -32.57 25.11 25.40
CA ILE A 458 -33.64 24.29 25.97
C ILE A 458 -34.37 25.04 27.08
N ASN A 459 -33.64 25.62 28.04
CA ASN A 459 -34.25 26.36 29.16
C ASN A 459 -35.02 27.61 28.70
N TYR A 460 -34.52 28.29 27.66
CA TYR A 460 -35.16 29.49 27.11
C TYR A 460 -36.51 29.16 26.46
N TYR A 461 -36.56 28.10 25.65
CA TYR A 461 -37.78 27.68 24.97
C TYR A 461 -38.72 26.86 25.84
N SER A 462 -38.23 26.05 26.79
CA SER A 462 -39.12 25.34 27.74
C SER A 462 -39.98 26.31 28.54
N LYS A 463 -39.40 27.44 28.96
CA LYS A 463 -40.12 28.55 29.62
C LYS A 463 -41.10 29.29 28.72
N LYS A 464 -40.84 29.34 27.41
CA LYS A 464 -41.67 30.05 26.42
C LYS A 464 -42.80 29.20 25.83
N SER A 465 -42.62 27.88 25.73
CA SER A 465 -43.47 27.01 24.90
C SER A 465 -43.86 25.66 25.51
N GLN A 466 -43.79 25.50 26.85
CA GLN A 466 -44.22 24.27 27.57
C GLN A 466 -43.59 22.95 27.08
N LEU A 467 -42.37 23.00 26.54
CA LEU A 467 -41.64 21.80 26.10
C LEU A 467 -40.89 21.15 27.28
N SER A 468 -40.88 19.82 27.35
CA SER A 468 -40.15 19.07 28.38
C SER A 468 -38.63 19.12 28.17
N GLU A 469 -37.90 19.54 29.20
CA GLU A 469 -36.43 19.64 29.21
C GLU A 469 -35.75 18.27 29.05
N SER A 470 -36.29 17.24 29.69
CA SER A 470 -35.77 15.86 29.60
C SER A 470 -35.93 15.27 28.21
N GLU A 471 -37.05 15.57 27.54
CA GLU A 471 -37.31 15.11 26.16
C GLU A 471 -36.38 15.76 25.15
N LEU A 472 -35.98 17.01 25.35
CA LEU A 472 -35.05 17.72 24.47
C LEU A 472 -33.60 17.29 24.68
N LEU A 473 -33.19 17.00 25.92
CA LEU A 473 -31.85 16.45 26.20
C LEU A 473 -31.67 15.04 25.62
N ALA A 474 -32.73 14.21 25.62
CA ALA A 474 -32.72 12.89 24.98
C ALA A 474 -32.54 12.94 23.45
N LYS A 475 -32.59 14.13 22.82
CA LYS A 475 -32.40 14.33 21.37
C LYS A 475 -30.93 14.49 20.96
N ILE A 476 -29.99 14.40 21.90
CA ILE A 476 -28.56 14.49 21.63
C ILE A 476 -27.99 13.07 21.54
N THR A 477 -27.40 12.73 20.40
CA THR A 477 -26.64 11.49 20.23
C THR A 477 -25.16 11.85 20.30
N ASN A 478 -24.53 11.51 21.43
CA ASN A 478 -23.10 11.74 21.63
C ASN A 478 -22.31 10.50 21.23
N TYR A 479 -21.35 10.67 20.34
CA TYR A 479 -20.30 9.68 20.12
C TYR A 479 -19.28 9.88 21.24
N ARG A 480 -19.37 9.03 22.26
CA ARG A 480 -18.36 8.97 23.32
C ARG A 480 -17.24 8.04 22.88
N SER A 481 -16.07 8.61 22.57
CA SER A 481 -14.81 7.89 22.76
C SER A 481 -14.41 8.11 24.21
N GLU A 482 -14.91 7.29 25.12
CA GLU A 482 -14.51 7.27 26.54
C GLU A 482 -13.19 6.51 26.68
N ARG A 483 -12.10 7.04 26.11
CA ARG A 483 -10.77 6.49 26.32
C ARG A 483 -9.99 7.40 27.26
N ALA A 484 -9.53 6.85 28.40
CA ALA A 484 -8.62 7.55 29.29
C ALA A 484 -7.30 7.86 28.58
N LEU A 485 -6.69 9.02 28.81
CA LEU A 485 -5.40 9.37 28.21
C LEU A 485 -4.33 8.37 28.66
N ILE A 486 -3.43 7.94 27.77
CA ILE A 486 -2.38 6.95 28.09
C ILE A 486 -1.63 7.30 29.38
N LYS A 487 -1.36 8.59 29.61
CA LYS A 487 -0.63 9.07 30.79
C LYS A 487 -1.40 8.86 32.10
N GLU A 488 -2.72 8.82 32.05
CA GLU A 488 -3.65 8.71 33.19
C GLU A 488 -4.07 7.26 33.47
N ILE A 489 -3.56 6.29 32.71
CA ILE A 489 -3.88 4.88 32.89
C ILE A 489 -3.16 4.33 34.12
N ASP A 490 -3.93 3.87 35.10
CA ASP A 490 -3.43 3.19 36.31
C ASP A 490 -3.76 1.69 36.32
N ASN A 491 -4.67 1.24 35.45
CA ASN A 491 -5.02 -0.18 35.30
C ASN A 491 -4.49 -0.73 33.96
N ILE A 492 -3.89 -1.91 33.99
CA ILE A 492 -3.39 -2.59 32.79
C ILE A 492 -4.48 -2.86 31.74
N GLY A 493 -5.72 -3.11 32.16
CA GLY A 493 -6.86 -3.33 31.26
C GLY A 493 -7.17 -2.13 30.36
N ASP A 494 -6.89 -0.91 30.83
CA ASP A 494 -7.14 0.31 30.06
C ASP A 494 -6.12 0.52 28.93
N LEU A 495 -5.06 -0.30 28.84
CA LEU A 495 -4.14 -0.34 27.69
C LEU A 495 -4.73 -1.10 26.49
N VAL A 496 -5.71 -1.98 26.72
CA VAL A 496 -6.26 -2.86 25.68
C VAL A 496 -6.82 -2.09 24.47
N PRO A 497 -7.59 -0.99 24.62
CA PRO A 497 -8.07 -0.22 23.48
C PRO A 497 -6.94 0.27 22.57
N TYR A 498 -5.81 0.68 23.13
CA TYR A 498 -4.65 1.14 22.38
C TYR A 498 -3.95 0.00 21.64
N LEU A 499 -3.84 -1.16 22.28
CA LEU A 499 -3.32 -2.37 21.64
C LEU A 499 -4.21 -2.83 20.48
N ARG A 500 -5.54 -2.72 20.61
CA ARG A 500 -6.49 -3.05 19.55
C ARG A 500 -6.38 -2.11 18.34
N ASP A 501 -6.09 -0.82 18.55
CA ASP A 501 -5.79 0.10 17.44
C ASP A 501 -4.55 -0.36 16.68
N ILE A 502 -3.46 -0.65 17.42
CA ILE A 502 -2.21 -1.15 16.84
C ILE A 502 -2.46 -2.47 16.10
N GLN A 503 -3.20 -3.40 16.71
CA GLN A 503 -3.53 -4.69 16.13
C GLN A 503 -4.33 -4.53 14.83
N SER A 504 -5.31 -3.62 14.79
CA SER A 504 -6.10 -3.32 13.59
C SER A 504 -5.21 -2.75 12.48
N TRP A 505 -4.30 -1.84 12.83
CA TRP A 505 -3.33 -1.28 11.89
C TRP A 505 -2.36 -2.36 11.37
N LEU A 506 -1.74 -3.16 12.24
CA LEU A 506 -0.83 -4.24 11.87
C LEU A 506 -1.50 -5.30 10.98
N HIS A 507 -2.81 -5.51 11.14
CA HIS A 507 -3.57 -6.45 10.33
C HIS A 507 -3.70 -6.01 8.87
N ILE A 508 -3.81 -4.71 8.62
CA ILE A 508 -3.95 -4.15 7.26
C ILE A 508 -2.61 -3.68 6.66
N HIS A 509 -1.60 -3.42 7.50
CA HIS A 509 -0.27 -3.01 7.09
C HIS A 509 0.46 -4.20 6.44
N VAL A 510 0.82 -4.09 5.16
CA VAL A 510 1.35 -5.22 4.37
C VAL A 510 2.87 -5.27 4.41
N GLU A 511 3.51 -4.10 4.49
CA GLU A 511 4.94 -3.90 4.45
C GLU A 511 5.64 -4.37 5.74
N ASN A 512 6.97 -4.46 5.70
CA ASN A 512 7.74 -4.67 6.93
C ASN A 512 7.77 -3.41 7.79
N ILE A 513 7.97 -3.60 9.09
CA ILE A 513 8.03 -2.52 10.09
C ILE A 513 9.46 -2.43 10.61
N ALA A 514 9.98 -1.22 10.77
CA ALA A 514 11.28 -1.00 11.36
C ALA A 514 11.34 -1.61 12.77
N ALA A 515 12.33 -2.48 13.02
CA ALA A 515 12.46 -3.18 14.30
C ALA A 515 12.70 -2.19 15.44
N SER A 516 13.32 -1.03 15.16
CA SER A 516 13.52 0.05 16.14
C SER A 516 12.22 0.50 16.83
N LEU A 517 11.09 0.47 16.12
CA LEU A 517 9.78 0.83 16.65
C LEU A 517 9.21 -0.26 17.58
N LEU A 518 9.52 -1.52 17.29
CA LEU A 518 8.96 -2.69 17.97
C LEU A 518 9.82 -3.19 19.14
N LYS A 519 11.14 -2.95 19.13
CA LYS A 519 12.08 -3.40 20.17
C LYS A 519 11.64 -2.99 21.59
N PRO A 520 11.38 -1.69 21.89
CA PRO A 520 10.94 -1.28 23.22
C PRO A 520 9.58 -1.86 23.58
N TYR A 521 8.67 -1.93 22.60
CA TYR A 521 7.32 -2.45 22.74
C TYR A 521 7.32 -3.93 23.15
N TYR A 522 8.02 -4.79 22.39
CA TYR A 522 8.13 -6.22 22.70
C TYR A 522 8.77 -6.45 24.07
N GLN A 523 9.83 -5.74 24.39
CA GLN A 523 10.52 -5.90 25.66
C GLN A 523 9.63 -5.48 26.85
N ALA A 524 9.00 -4.31 26.77
CA ALA A 524 8.17 -3.79 27.86
C ALA A 524 6.93 -4.66 28.09
N TYR A 525 6.24 -5.07 27.02
CA TYR A 525 5.04 -5.90 27.13
C TYR A 525 5.33 -7.34 27.55
N THR A 526 6.43 -7.94 27.06
CA THR A 526 6.86 -9.26 27.54
C THR A 526 7.17 -9.21 29.05
N ASN A 527 7.84 -8.16 29.52
CA ASN A 527 8.11 -7.97 30.94
C ASN A 527 6.84 -7.66 31.76
N LEU A 528 5.85 -7.01 31.18
CA LEU A 528 4.57 -6.71 31.83
C LEU A 528 3.76 -7.98 32.07
N VAL A 529 3.69 -8.87 31.07
CA VAL A 529 2.88 -10.10 31.14
C VAL A 529 3.61 -11.29 31.77
N ARG A 530 4.90 -11.16 32.09
CA ARG A 530 5.74 -12.25 32.62
C ARG A 530 5.19 -12.89 33.90
N ASN A 531 4.62 -12.08 34.79
CA ASN A 531 4.11 -12.51 36.09
C ASN A 531 2.59 -12.80 36.05
N THR A 532 2.12 -13.33 34.92
CA THR A 532 0.73 -13.79 34.81
C THR A 532 0.60 -15.16 35.49
N ASP A 533 -0.50 -15.34 36.22
CA ASP A 533 -0.90 -16.64 36.78
C ASP A 533 -0.86 -17.74 35.71
N SER A 534 -0.19 -18.85 36.02
CA SER A 534 -0.02 -19.98 35.10
C SER A 534 -1.33 -20.68 34.75
N SER A 535 -2.41 -20.43 35.50
CA SER A 535 -3.75 -20.92 35.24
C SER A 535 -4.57 -20.10 34.23
N ILE A 536 -3.91 -19.22 33.45
CA ILE A 536 -4.57 -18.44 32.40
C ILE A 536 -5.38 -19.31 31.43
N THR A 537 -6.59 -18.87 31.13
CA THR A 537 -7.50 -19.54 30.19
C THR A 537 -7.10 -19.29 28.74
N GLY A 538 -7.41 -20.25 27.85
CA GLY A 538 -7.17 -20.09 26.42
C GLY A 538 -5.68 -20.13 26.03
N ILE A 539 -4.87 -20.91 26.74
CA ILE A 539 -3.45 -21.07 26.43
C ILE A 539 -3.20 -21.60 25.00
N ASP A 540 -4.16 -22.36 24.46
CA ASP A 540 -4.15 -22.84 23.07
C ASP A 540 -4.17 -21.68 22.05
N TYR A 541 -4.87 -20.58 22.35
CA TYR A 541 -4.89 -19.39 21.50
C TYR A 541 -3.50 -18.73 21.44
N ILE A 542 -2.85 -18.60 22.61
CA ILE A 542 -1.50 -18.05 22.73
C ILE A 542 -0.53 -18.91 21.89
N PHE A 543 -0.55 -20.23 22.07
CA PHE A 543 0.31 -21.13 21.31
C PHE A 543 -0.01 -21.18 19.82
N GLY A 544 -1.28 -21.08 19.43
CA GLY A 544 -1.69 -21.00 18.03
C GLY A 544 -1.06 -19.81 17.31
N ASN A 545 -0.99 -18.65 17.98
CA ASN A 545 -0.31 -17.46 17.45
C ASN A 545 1.21 -17.59 17.49
N LEU A 546 1.80 -18.05 18.59
CA LEU A 546 3.26 -18.25 18.72
C LEU A 546 3.80 -19.20 17.64
N ARG A 547 3.11 -20.31 17.38
CA ARG A 547 3.48 -21.26 16.32
C ARG A 547 3.56 -20.59 14.95
N ARG A 548 2.62 -19.70 14.64
CA ARG A 548 2.61 -18.97 13.35
C ARG A 548 3.74 -17.94 13.26
N VAL A 549 4.19 -17.40 14.38
CA VAL A 549 5.39 -16.55 14.45
C VAL A 549 6.67 -17.36 14.18
N GLU A 550 6.76 -18.57 14.75
CA GLU A 550 7.93 -19.47 14.62
C GLU A 550 8.02 -20.17 13.25
N TRP A 551 6.91 -20.66 12.70
CA TRP A 551 6.84 -21.48 11.46
C TRP A 551 7.53 -20.84 10.24
N LYS A 552 7.61 -19.51 10.16
CA LYS A 552 8.21 -18.80 9.03
C LYS A 552 9.66 -18.32 9.26
N ASN A 553 10.29 -18.69 10.38
CA ASN A 553 11.68 -18.29 10.66
C ASN A 553 12.74 -19.25 10.09
N THR A 554 12.35 -20.45 9.65
CA THR A 554 13.28 -21.46 9.10
C THR A 554 12.81 -21.92 7.72
N PRO A 555 13.57 -21.65 6.63
CA PRO A 555 13.32 -22.23 5.32
C PRO A 555 13.71 -23.72 5.24
N GLU A 556 14.50 -24.22 6.18
CA GLU A 556 15.13 -25.54 6.12
C GLU A 556 15.22 -26.19 7.49
N GLU A 557 14.09 -26.46 8.14
CA GLU A 557 14.05 -27.48 9.17
C GLU A 557 12.79 -28.32 9.02
N ASN A 558 12.93 -29.44 8.32
CA ASN A 558 12.11 -30.62 8.56
C ASN A 558 12.35 -31.06 10.01
N TYR A 559 11.64 -30.46 10.97
CA TYR A 559 11.59 -31.03 12.31
C TYR A 559 10.42 -31.99 12.42
N SER A 560 10.83 -33.21 12.78
CA SER A 560 10.04 -34.26 13.39
C SER A 560 8.93 -33.76 14.31
N ASN A 561 7.90 -34.60 14.44
CA ASN A 561 6.85 -34.59 15.47
C ASN A 561 7.40 -34.65 16.93
N SER A 562 8.44 -33.91 17.29
CA SER A 562 9.13 -33.98 18.58
C SER A 562 9.13 -32.61 19.27
N THR A 563 7.97 -32.19 19.73
CA THR A 563 7.90 -31.56 21.06
C THR A 563 6.72 -32.22 21.77
N ASP A 564 6.97 -32.67 22.99
CA ASP A 564 6.00 -33.38 23.82
C ASP A 564 4.88 -32.39 24.23
N TRP A 565 3.84 -32.27 23.39
CA TRP A 565 2.79 -31.23 23.52
C TRP A 565 1.84 -31.44 24.70
N LYS A 566 2.11 -32.41 25.57
CA LYS A 566 1.39 -32.62 26.83
C LYS A 566 1.80 -31.63 27.93
N ASN A 567 2.88 -30.84 27.74
CA ASN A 567 3.42 -29.90 28.73
C ASN A 567 3.46 -28.43 28.24
N LEU A 568 2.41 -27.97 27.53
CA LEU A 568 2.26 -26.56 27.15
C LEU A 568 1.95 -25.70 28.38
N THR A 569 2.98 -25.11 28.98
CA THR A 569 2.86 -24.24 30.16
C THR A 569 2.99 -22.77 29.78
N PHE A 570 2.38 -21.89 30.58
CA PHE A 570 2.54 -20.45 30.37
C PHE A 570 4.00 -19.99 30.43
N LYS A 571 4.82 -20.64 31.27
CA LYS A 571 6.27 -20.42 31.31
C LYS A 571 6.92 -20.60 29.95
N TYR A 572 6.56 -21.65 29.22
CA TYR A 572 7.08 -21.88 27.87
C TYR A 572 6.63 -20.80 26.88
N ALA A 573 5.40 -20.29 27.00
CA ALA A 573 4.94 -19.15 26.19
C ALA A 573 5.78 -17.88 26.45
N ILE A 574 6.13 -17.60 27.70
CA ILE A 574 7.05 -16.51 28.05
C ILE A 574 8.45 -16.73 27.47
N ASP A 575 8.99 -17.95 27.56
CA ASP A 575 10.30 -18.27 26.97
C ASP A 575 10.32 -18.04 25.44
N CYS A 576 9.22 -18.36 24.75
CA CYS A 576 9.05 -18.05 23.32
C CYS A 576 9.02 -16.53 23.07
N LEU A 577 8.30 -15.74 23.88
CA LEU A 577 8.30 -14.28 23.78
C LEU A 577 9.69 -13.68 24.02
N ASP A 578 10.45 -14.22 24.97
CA ASP A 578 11.85 -13.81 25.22
C ASP A 578 12.76 -14.08 24.02
N LYS A 579 12.59 -15.24 23.38
CA LYS A 579 13.29 -15.53 22.11
C LYS A 579 12.92 -14.53 21.01
N GLN A 580 11.66 -14.10 20.94
CA GLN A 580 11.26 -13.05 19.99
C GLN A 580 11.88 -11.69 20.32
N VAL A 581 11.98 -11.31 21.59
CA VAL A 581 12.68 -10.10 22.04
C VAL A 581 14.17 -10.17 21.64
N LEU A 582 14.83 -11.30 21.86
CA LEU A 582 16.24 -11.49 21.47
C LEU A 582 16.42 -11.43 19.94
N ARG A 583 15.53 -12.07 19.18
CA ARG A 583 15.58 -12.03 17.70
C ARG A 583 15.42 -10.60 17.19
N ILE A 584 14.35 -9.91 17.59
CA ILE A 584 14.06 -8.58 17.05
C ILE A 584 15.17 -7.58 17.39
N ASN A 585 15.84 -7.72 18.55
CA ASN A 585 16.99 -6.88 18.90
C ASN A 585 18.15 -6.99 17.89
N ASN A 586 18.30 -8.15 17.24
CA ASN A 586 19.31 -8.44 16.22
C ASN A 586 18.76 -8.31 14.78
N SER A 587 17.58 -7.72 14.58
CA SER A 587 17.00 -7.48 13.25
C SER A 587 16.82 -5.99 13.01
N GLU A 588 16.83 -5.60 11.74
CA GLU A 588 16.56 -4.24 11.27
C GLU A 588 15.07 -3.98 11.06
N TYR A 589 14.33 -5.01 10.67
CA TYR A 589 12.89 -4.96 10.42
C TYR A 589 12.17 -6.23 10.88
N GLU A 590 10.84 -6.15 10.96
CA GLU A 590 9.94 -7.24 11.32
C GLU A 590 8.78 -7.28 10.34
N ASN A 591 8.29 -8.47 10.03
CA ASN A 591 7.09 -8.60 9.24
C ASN A 591 5.83 -8.18 10.04
N SER A 592 4.99 -7.33 9.46
CA SER A 592 3.78 -6.79 10.12
C SER A 592 2.84 -7.87 10.66
N PHE A 593 2.67 -8.98 9.93
CA PHE A 593 1.84 -10.11 10.37
C PHE A 593 2.41 -10.78 11.63
N LYS A 594 3.74 -10.88 11.77
CA LYS A 594 4.35 -11.38 13.01
C LYS A 594 4.08 -10.42 14.17
N ALA A 595 4.18 -9.12 13.93
CA ALA A 595 3.83 -8.11 14.93
C ALA A 595 2.35 -8.19 15.33
N ASP A 596 1.43 -8.35 14.38
CA ASP A 596 -0.01 -8.56 14.65
C ASP A 596 -0.22 -9.76 15.59
N LEU A 597 0.38 -10.90 15.28
CA LEU A 597 0.28 -12.11 16.10
C LEU A 597 0.81 -11.91 17.54
N ILE A 598 1.94 -11.21 17.70
CA ILE A 598 2.52 -10.89 19.01
C ILE A 598 1.61 -9.93 19.79
N THR A 599 1.08 -8.90 19.13
CA THR A 599 0.12 -7.97 19.75
C THR A 599 -1.17 -8.68 20.18
N ARG A 600 -1.70 -9.63 19.39
CA ARG A 600 -2.85 -10.46 19.78
C ARG A 600 -2.57 -11.28 21.04
N ILE A 601 -1.36 -11.82 21.18
CA ILE A 601 -0.94 -12.54 22.39
C ILE A 601 -0.95 -11.60 23.60
N PHE A 602 -0.37 -10.40 23.49
CA PHE A 602 -0.38 -9.43 24.58
C PHE A 602 -1.81 -9.02 24.98
N ILE A 603 -2.69 -8.74 24.02
CA ILE A 603 -4.10 -8.43 24.27
C ILE A 603 -4.75 -9.58 25.04
N TRP A 604 -4.61 -10.82 24.55
CA TRP A 604 -5.23 -11.99 25.16
C TRP A 604 -4.77 -12.19 26.61
N ILE A 605 -3.46 -12.05 26.87
CA ILE A 605 -2.92 -12.21 28.22
C ILE A 605 -3.42 -11.11 29.15
N ILE A 606 -3.52 -9.87 28.69
CA ILE A 606 -4.03 -8.75 29.50
C ILE A 606 -5.52 -8.91 29.84
N GLU A 607 -6.32 -9.38 28.89
CA GLU A 607 -7.77 -9.54 29.09
C GLU A 607 -8.14 -10.76 29.95
N ASN A 608 -7.38 -11.86 29.82
CA ASN A 608 -7.75 -13.15 30.41
C ASN A 608 -6.81 -13.61 31.54
N GLY A 609 -5.66 -12.94 31.71
CA GLY A 609 -4.65 -13.27 32.70
C GLY A 609 -4.81 -12.50 34.00
N LYS A 610 -4.49 -13.14 35.13
CA LYS A 610 -4.27 -12.45 36.40
C LYS A 610 -2.80 -12.02 36.49
N ILE A 611 -2.54 -10.75 36.18
CA ILE A 611 -1.19 -10.21 36.05
C ILE A 611 -0.78 -9.49 37.33
N SER A 612 0.35 -9.89 37.94
CA SER A 612 0.97 -9.14 39.03
C SER A 612 2.05 -8.21 38.48
N PHE A 613 1.79 -6.91 38.46
CA PHE A 613 2.70 -5.91 37.89
C PHE A 613 3.03 -4.81 38.89
N SER A 614 4.22 -4.21 38.73
CA SER A 614 4.62 -2.99 39.40
C SER A 614 4.24 -1.76 38.59
N GLN A 615 4.06 -0.60 39.25
CA GLN A 615 3.82 0.66 38.56
C GLN A 615 4.96 1.01 37.58
N ALA A 616 6.20 0.60 37.88
CA ALA A 616 7.35 0.79 37.00
C ALA A 616 7.18 0.01 35.67
N GLN A 617 6.72 -1.25 35.73
CA GLN A 617 6.43 -2.05 34.52
C GLN A 617 5.29 -1.42 33.70
N LEU A 618 4.23 -0.96 34.36
CA LEU A 618 3.11 -0.31 33.68
C LEU A 618 3.56 1.00 33.01
N ASN A 619 4.37 1.82 33.69
CA ASN A 619 4.93 3.05 33.11
C ASN A 619 5.86 2.77 31.94
N ALA A 620 6.71 1.73 32.02
CA ALA A 620 7.55 1.31 30.90
C ALA A 620 6.71 0.87 29.69
N ALA A 621 5.63 0.11 29.91
CA ALA A 621 4.71 -0.30 28.86
C ALA A 621 3.99 0.90 28.22
N LYS A 622 3.55 1.89 29.01
CA LYS A 622 2.97 3.15 28.51
C LYS A 622 3.95 3.91 27.60
N GLN A 623 5.21 4.04 28.02
CA GLN A 623 6.24 4.73 27.23
C GLN A 623 6.60 3.98 25.95
N ALA A 624 6.70 2.66 26.02
CA ALA A 624 7.03 1.83 24.86
C ALA A 624 5.88 1.72 23.85
N LEU A 625 4.63 1.84 24.30
CA LEU A 625 3.43 1.81 23.45
C LEU A 625 3.29 3.07 22.60
N LEU A 626 3.65 4.23 23.16
CA LEU A 626 3.28 5.53 22.62
C LEU A 626 3.75 5.76 21.17
N PRO A 627 5.02 5.51 20.78
CA PRO A 627 5.47 5.75 19.41
C PRO A 627 4.73 4.87 18.39
N LEU A 628 4.53 3.59 18.72
CA LEU A 628 3.85 2.62 17.87
C LEU A 628 2.37 2.98 17.70
N TRP A 629 1.71 3.39 18.78
CA TRP A 629 0.32 3.84 18.73
C TRP A 629 0.15 5.16 17.98
N GLU A 630 1.06 6.14 18.16
CA GLU A 630 1.00 7.41 17.43
C GLU A 630 1.16 7.20 15.93
N GLN A 631 2.07 6.32 15.51
CA GLN A 631 2.21 5.92 14.12
C GLN A 631 0.94 5.22 13.62
N SER A 632 0.45 4.20 14.34
CA SER A 632 -0.79 3.49 14.00
C SER A 632 -1.97 4.45 13.82
N ARG A 633 -2.19 5.36 14.78
CA ARG A 633 -3.26 6.35 14.74
C ARG A 633 -3.13 7.30 13.55
N PHE A 634 -1.92 7.74 13.22
CA PHE A 634 -1.68 8.58 12.05
C PHE A 634 -1.97 7.83 10.75
N GLU A 635 -1.39 6.64 10.57
CA GLU A 635 -1.55 5.87 9.34
C GLU A 635 -3.00 5.43 9.11
N MET A 636 -3.69 4.93 10.14
CA MET A 636 -5.11 4.57 10.04
C MET A 636 -5.97 5.74 9.59
N ARG A 637 -5.69 6.95 10.07
CA ARG A 637 -6.49 8.14 9.76
C ARG A 637 -6.19 8.74 8.39
N TYR A 638 -4.92 8.74 7.98
CA TYR A 638 -4.45 9.50 6.82
C TYR A 638 -4.00 8.66 5.63
N ILE A 639 -3.47 7.46 5.88
CA ILE A 639 -3.00 6.54 4.83
C ILE A 639 -4.10 5.54 4.46
N TYR A 640 -4.88 5.09 5.46
CA TYR A 640 -5.95 4.09 5.29
C TYR A 640 -7.37 4.62 5.62
N PRO A 641 -7.81 5.79 5.14
CA PRO A 641 -9.04 6.45 5.62
C PRO A 641 -10.37 5.75 5.27
N ASN A 642 -10.34 4.73 4.40
CA ASN A 642 -11.53 4.04 3.85
C ASN A 642 -11.66 2.57 4.28
N GLN A 643 -10.86 2.11 5.24
CA GLN A 643 -10.97 0.78 5.87
C GLN A 643 -11.32 0.95 7.35
#